data_AF-A0A5C6A8M4-F1
#
_entry.id   AF-A0A5C6A8M4-F1
#
_cell.length_a   1.000
_cell.length_b   1.000
_cell.length_c   1.000
_cell.angle_alpha   90.00
_cell.angle_beta   90.00
_cell.angle_gamma   90.00
#
_symmetry.space_group_name_H-M   'P 1'
#
loop_
_entity.id
_entity.type
_entity.pdbx_description
1 polymer ?
#
loop_
_entity_poly.entity_id
_entity_poly.type
_entity_poly.pdbx_seq_one_letter_code
_entity_poly.pdbx_strand_id
1 'polypeptide(L)'
;MSGAPESEESMKRADRLKLNDLLTLYCDDHLSASQHSLLAGMLEREDARQYYLDWMSLHGELAVGNVWVESLDFNHSSLQITQSEPVPSFASAAGLGHPSRLHWWFSRTGIVAALVVFILSFALLRQDTSPALGTIVGQSNAQWKGGPKSVGDPIGAGVLELASGEAELLMQCHAAMTLHGPVTIEVRDAKAIKLLSGRVSLNVPDEGIGFRVLTPSADLVDMGTTFSVDVVDRHQTELHVAKGTVVARSMQADVVVPFYALEAARIGLGDFSEIDFIPEIFPNQFLDEERVDELPVGAPIPLDSRIVFLGDRWTDRESHLLLFRQALTDAGIDHQIQLFNLGVAFPLSFTEQHFRDCVESVRPTHAVLEFGSEVALERPARTPQNFETDIRALIDRLEVAGIEPILETTILGPSIAHEDRSRLSQYNEILRRLAQELNLRLVDFANRYKASESSGRSLLAPEGVWVTFAGYQELTRSLLAQFGFANVVVPNHLRVTLLPGIVKSWRYRFKDSKDWLNADEVRDLEVNEDWKTLELPQPQGPYAERLSDSNLASFRAREQGFATGLWSVPGWGLIAKASLHSPDSRRAYINTGGTLFSVWFNGRQVYSRGRKVWTGWHAGRERIEIQLRPGDNDIVIEADNSFFVSVTDQPDWSL
;
A
#
# COMPACT_ATOMS: atom_id res chain seq x y z
N MET A 1 -51.79 5.61 -13.58
CA MET A 1 -51.17 4.34 -14.00
C MET A 1 -50.44 4.57 -15.32
N SER A 2 -49.15 4.82 -15.25
CA SER A 2 -48.16 4.51 -16.30
C SER A 2 -46.81 4.54 -15.60
N GLY A 3 -46.18 3.37 -15.48
CA GLY A 3 -44.91 3.20 -14.79
C GLY A 3 -43.78 3.98 -15.48
N ALA A 4 -42.88 4.53 -14.67
CA ALA A 4 -41.58 4.96 -15.12
C ALA A 4 -40.80 3.74 -15.67
N PRO A 5 -39.92 3.92 -16.66
CA PRO A 5 -39.10 2.82 -17.16
C PRO A 5 -38.10 2.41 -16.07
N GLU A 6 -38.10 1.12 -15.73
CA GLU A 6 -37.03 0.50 -14.95
C GLU A 6 -35.70 0.75 -15.67
N SER A 7 -34.77 1.41 -14.97
CA SER A 7 -33.38 1.57 -15.37
C SER A 7 -32.73 0.22 -15.63
N GLU A 8 -31.87 0.13 -16.66
CA GLU A 8 -31.01 -1.01 -16.97
C GLU A 8 -30.53 -1.74 -15.69
N GLU A 9 -30.90 -3.02 -15.59
CA GLU A 9 -30.83 -3.83 -14.38
C GLU A 9 -29.41 -3.89 -13.78
N SER A 10 -29.23 -3.28 -12.60
CA SER A 10 -28.10 -3.56 -11.72
C SER A 10 -28.09 -5.04 -11.30
N MET A 11 -26.93 -5.69 -11.29
CA MET A 11 -26.74 -7.08 -10.84
C MET A 11 -27.46 -7.37 -9.51
N LYS A 12 -28.33 -8.38 -9.49
CA LYS A 12 -29.09 -8.79 -8.30
C LYS A 12 -28.13 -9.16 -7.16
N ARG A 13 -28.46 -8.75 -5.93
CA ARG A 13 -27.62 -8.97 -4.72
C ARG A 13 -27.15 -10.42 -4.55
N ALA A 14 -28.02 -11.39 -4.82
CA ALA A 14 -27.69 -12.81 -4.71
C ALA A 14 -26.66 -13.27 -5.76
N ASP A 15 -26.74 -12.75 -6.99
CA ASP A 15 -25.76 -13.02 -8.05
C ASP A 15 -24.41 -12.37 -7.71
N ARG A 16 -24.42 -11.16 -7.15
CA ARG A 16 -23.18 -10.48 -6.72
C ARG A 16 -22.45 -11.21 -5.61
N LEU A 17 -23.16 -11.67 -4.57
CA LEU A 17 -22.58 -12.47 -3.47
C LEU A 17 -21.94 -13.75 -4.01
N LYS A 18 -22.68 -14.43 -4.89
CA LYS A 18 -22.21 -15.66 -5.52
C LYS A 18 -20.99 -15.40 -6.41
N LEU A 19 -20.93 -14.26 -7.10
CA LEU A 19 -19.77 -13.84 -7.87
C LEU A 19 -18.58 -13.55 -6.93
N ASN A 20 -18.76 -12.80 -5.84
CA ASN A 20 -17.72 -12.53 -4.84
C ASN A 20 -17.07 -13.81 -4.30
N ASP A 21 -17.88 -14.80 -3.91
CA ASP A 21 -17.39 -16.08 -3.39
C ASP A 21 -16.55 -16.81 -4.44
N LEU A 22 -17.02 -16.82 -5.70
CA LEU A 22 -16.29 -17.43 -6.82
C LEU A 22 -15.01 -16.67 -7.15
N LEU A 23 -15.01 -15.34 -7.10
CA LEU A 23 -13.82 -14.54 -7.36
C LEU A 23 -12.80 -14.65 -6.25
N THR A 24 -13.22 -14.71 -4.99
CA THR A 24 -12.33 -14.97 -3.84
C THR A 24 -11.65 -16.33 -3.98
N LEU A 25 -12.43 -17.38 -4.25
CA LEU A 25 -11.88 -18.72 -4.47
C LEU A 25 -11.00 -18.80 -5.73
N TYR A 26 -11.30 -18.01 -6.76
CA TYR A 26 -10.48 -17.90 -7.98
C TYR A 26 -9.14 -17.22 -7.68
N CYS A 27 -9.16 -16.11 -6.94
CA CYS A 27 -7.99 -15.39 -6.44
C CYS A 27 -7.09 -16.26 -5.56
N ASP A 28 -7.67 -17.08 -4.70
CA ASP A 28 -6.94 -17.95 -3.78
C ASP A 28 -6.49 -19.28 -4.41
N ASP A 29 -6.74 -19.49 -5.71
CA ASP A 29 -6.45 -20.73 -6.44
C ASP A 29 -7.15 -21.99 -5.87
N HIS A 30 -8.31 -21.80 -5.25
CA HIS A 30 -9.13 -22.83 -4.61
C HIS A 30 -10.44 -23.14 -5.38
N LEU A 31 -10.58 -22.65 -6.62
CA LEU A 31 -11.80 -22.81 -7.41
C LEU A 31 -11.94 -24.25 -7.96
N SER A 32 -13.01 -24.96 -7.60
CA SER A 32 -13.28 -26.29 -8.18
C SER A 32 -13.77 -26.23 -9.63
N ALA A 33 -13.69 -27.35 -10.36
CA ALA A 33 -14.12 -27.41 -11.77
C ALA A 33 -15.61 -27.04 -12.00
N SER A 34 -16.50 -27.37 -11.05
CA SER A 34 -17.91 -26.99 -11.13
C SER A 34 -18.13 -25.49 -10.86
N GLN A 35 -17.33 -24.92 -9.97
CA GLN A 35 -17.32 -23.48 -9.69
C GLN A 35 -16.69 -22.67 -10.83
N HIS A 36 -15.70 -23.22 -11.52
CA HIS A 36 -15.09 -22.59 -12.69
C HIS A 36 -16.09 -22.46 -13.86
N SER A 37 -16.87 -23.52 -14.13
CA SER A 37 -17.94 -23.47 -15.13
C SER A 37 -19.07 -22.51 -14.74
N LEU A 38 -19.36 -22.42 -13.44
CA LEU A 38 -20.35 -21.49 -12.91
C LEU A 38 -19.89 -20.03 -13.02
N LEU A 39 -18.62 -19.74 -12.70
CA LEU A 39 -18.01 -18.43 -12.89
C LEU A 39 -18.02 -18.03 -14.36
N ALA A 40 -17.58 -18.91 -15.26
CA ALA A 40 -17.61 -18.67 -16.70
C ALA A 40 -19.02 -18.32 -17.22
N GLY A 41 -20.05 -19.05 -16.76
CA GLY A 41 -21.43 -18.76 -17.12
C GLY A 41 -21.95 -17.43 -16.57
N MET A 42 -21.47 -16.99 -15.39
CA MET A 42 -21.83 -15.68 -14.84
C MET A 42 -21.18 -14.53 -15.62
N LEU A 43 -19.95 -14.72 -16.11
CA LEU A 43 -19.20 -13.74 -16.92
C LEU A 43 -19.73 -13.59 -18.36
N GLU A 44 -20.77 -14.32 -18.76
CA GLU A 44 -21.47 -14.06 -20.03
C GLU A 44 -22.24 -12.73 -20.01
N ARG A 45 -22.56 -12.20 -18.82
CA ARG A 45 -23.20 -10.89 -18.65
C ARG A 45 -22.18 -9.75 -18.56
N GLU A 46 -22.50 -8.60 -19.17
CA GLU A 46 -21.60 -7.44 -19.22
C GLU A 46 -21.36 -6.81 -17.83
N ASP A 47 -22.39 -6.73 -17.00
CA ASP A 47 -22.30 -6.20 -15.63
C ASP A 47 -21.39 -7.06 -14.73
N ALA A 48 -21.47 -8.38 -14.87
CA ALA A 48 -20.60 -9.33 -14.19
C ALA A 48 -19.15 -9.27 -14.69
N ARG A 49 -18.93 -9.03 -16.00
CA ARG A 49 -17.59 -8.79 -16.56
C ARG A 49 -16.95 -7.53 -16.01
N GLN A 50 -17.69 -6.43 -15.97
CA GLN A 50 -17.15 -5.19 -15.41
C GLN A 50 -16.81 -5.37 -13.93
N TYR A 51 -17.70 -6.01 -13.16
CA TYR A 51 -17.44 -6.32 -11.76
C TYR A 51 -16.24 -7.25 -11.54
N TYR A 52 -16.08 -8.27 -12.40
CA TYR A 52 -14.90 -9.13 -12.43
C TYR A 52 -13.62 -8.34 -12.71
N LEU A 53 -13.63 -7.44 -13.70
CA LEU A 53 -12.47 -6.62 -14.04
C LEU A 53 -12.12 -5.66 -12.91
N ASP A 54 -13.11 -5.06 -12.25
CA ASP A 54 -12.89 -4.19 -11.09
C ASP A 54 -12.33 -5.00 -9.90
N TRP A 55 -12.86 -6.21 -9.66
CA TRP A 55 -12.39 -7.11 -8.61
C TRP A 55 -10.98 -7.65 -8.89
N MET A 56 -10.69 -8.07 -10.12
CA MET A 56 -9.35 -8.51 -10.53
C MET A 56 -8.38 -7.33 -10.60
N SER A 57 -8.84 -6.11 -10.88
CA SER A 57 -8.02 -4.91 -10.76
C SER A 57 -7.68 -4.66 -9.29
N LEU A 58 -8.65 -4.75 -8.38
CA LEU A 58 -8.43 -4.60 -6.93
C LEU A 58 -7.53 -5.71 -6.39
N HIS A 59 -7.87 -6.97 -6.67
CA HIS A 59 -7.08 -8.13 -6.25
C HIS A 59 -5.70 -8.10 -6.89
N GLY A 60 -5.63 -7.76 -8.17
CA GLY A 60 -4.40 -7.47 -8.89
C GLY A 60 -3.62 -6.43 -8.13
N GLU A 61 -4.11 -5.21 -7.94
CA GLU A 61 -3.45 -4.13 -7.20
C GLU A 61 -3.00 -4.53 -5.77
N LEU A 62 -3.81 -5.29 -5.03
CA LEU A 62 -3.47 -5.85 -3.71
C LEU A 62 -2.40 -6.95 -3.78
N ALA A 63 -2.46 -7.82 -4.80
CA ALA A 63 -1.49 -8.89 -5.05
C ALA A 63 -0.23 -8.39 -5.76
N VAL A 64 -0.32 -7.24 -6.42
CA VAL A 64 0.72 -6.60 -7.21
C VAL A 64 1.60 -5.69 -6.33
N GLY A 65 1.14 -5.40 -5.11
CA GLY A 65 2.05 -5.19 -3.97
C GLY A 65 3.12 -6.28 -3.92
N ASN A 66 2.75 -7.55 -4.14
CA ASN A 66 3.63 -8.72 -4.09
C ASN A 66 4.35 -9.11 -5.41
N VAL A 67 4.06 -8.53 -6.59
CA VAL A 67 4.46 -9.16 -7.89
C VAL A 67 5.09 -8.24 -8.96
N TRP A 68 5.30 -6.93 -8.75
CA TRP A 68 5.99 -6.10 -9.78
C TRP A 68 7.50 -6.38 -9.99
N VAL A 69 8.06 -7.44 -9.40
CA VAL A 69 9.49 -7.79 -9.55
C VAL A 69 9.79 -8.59 -10.83
N GLU A 70 8.82 -9.21 -11.52
CA GLU A 70 9.15 -10.20 -12.57
C GLU A 70 8.58 -9.97 -13.99
N SER A 71 7.73 -8.98 -14.26
CA SER A 71 7.11 -8.84 -15.61
C SER A 71 7.50 -7.61 -16.42
N LEU A 72 8.46 -6.82 -15.94
CA LEU A 72 9.10 -5.77 -16.73
C LEU A 72 10.60 -6.02 -16.78
N ASP A 73 10.98 -7.04 -17.55
CA ASP A 73 12.31 -7.17 -18.16
C ASP A 73 12.58 -5.95 -19.07
N PHE A 74 12.85 -4.80 -18.45
CA PHE A 74 13.39 -3.63 -19.12
C PHE A 74 14.91 -3.78 -19.17
N ASN A 75 15.34 -4.64 -20.10
CA ASN A 75 16.73 -4.83 -20.47
C ASN A 75 17.45 -3.48 -20.66
N HIS A 76 18.22 -3.06 -19.65
CA HIS A 76 19.46 -2.36 -19.91
C HIS A 76 20.44 -3.39 -20.48
N SER A 77 20.91 -3.13 -21.69
CA SER A 77 21.90 -3.89 -22.48
C SER A 77 21.38 -5.05 -23.33
N SER A 78 21.34 -4.78 -24.63
CA SER A 78 21.47 -5.77 -25.70
C SER A 78 22.78 -6.56 -25.56
N LEU A 79 22.74 -7.90 -25.56
CA LEU A 79 23.69 -8.81 -26.24
C LEU A 79 23.24 -10.28 -26.14
N GLN A 80 22.82 -10.82 -27.29
CA GLN A 80 22.77 -12.20 -27.80
C GLN A 80 22.37 -13.40 -26.90
N ILE A 81 21.29 -14.03 -27.37
CA ILE A 81 20.67 -15.30 -26.98
C ILE A 81 21.62 -16.49 -27.18
N THR A 82 21.69 -17.40 -26.20
CA THR A 82 21.86 -18.84 -26.46
C THR A 82 20.87 -19.62 -25.58
N GLN A 83 20.04 -20.43 -26.21
CA GLN A 83 18.91 -21.18 -25.65
C GLN A 83 19.36 -22.39 -24.82
N SER A 84 18.63 -22.70 -23.75
CA SER A 84 18.61 -24.05 -23.15
C SER A 84 17.20 -24.44 -22.68
N GLU A 85 16.91 -25.74 -22.84
CA GLU A 85 15.61 -26.43 -22.84
C GLU A 85 14.96 -26.67 -21.46
N PRO A 86 13.66 -27.07 -21.41
CA PRO A 86 12.86 -27.13 -20.19
C PRO A 86 12.94 -28.48 -19.44
N VAL A 87 12.76 -28.44 -18.12
CA VAL A 87 12.63 -29.62 -17.25
C VAL A 87 11.18 -29.76 -16.75
N PRO A 88 10.56 -30.96 -16.81
CA PRO A 88 9.17 -31.15 -16.39
C PRO A 88 8.97 -31.56 -14.92
N SER A 89 7.74 -31.27 -14.48
CA SER A 89 7.10 -31.45 -13.16
C SER A 89 7.11 -32.87 -12.56
N PHE A 90 7.09 -32.89 -11.22
CA PHE A 90 6.85 -34.03 -10.34
C PHE A 90 5.45 -34.64 -10.49
N ALA A 91 5.35 -35.96 -10.23
CA ALA A 91 4.11 -36.69 -10.00
C ALA A 91 4.24 -37.66 -8.81
N SER A 92 3.10 -37.85 -8.15
CA SER A 92 2.82 -38.51 -6.86
C SER A 92 3.11 -40.01 -6.76
N ALA A 93 3.25 -40.44 -5.50
CA ALA A 93 3.41 -41.80 -4.96
C ALA A 93 2.27 -42.80 -5.27
N ALA A 94 2.61 -44.09 -5.30
CA ALA A 94 1.89 -45.22 -4.64
C ALA A 94 2.55 -46.57 -4.97
N GLY A 95 2.68 -47.47 -3.98
CA GLY A 95 2.99 -48.88 -4.24
C GLY A 95 3.54 -49.69 -3.05
N LEU A 96 2.66 -50.06 -2.11
CA LEU A 96 2.90 -51.12 -1.12
C LEU A 96 2.42 -52.48 -1.67
N GLY A 97 3.22 -53.54 -1.50
CA GLY A 97 2.87 -54.93 -1.77
C GLY A 97 2.91 -55.80 -0.49
N HIS A 98 1.78 -56.44 -0.20
CA HIS A 98 1.49 -57.46 0.83
C HIS A 98 1.95 -58.89 0.37
N PRO A 99 1.61 -60.03 1.04
CA PRO A 99 1.64 -60.46 2.47
C PRO A 99 2.09 -61.96 2.66
N SER A 100 2.12 -62.49 3.90
CA SER A 100 1.48 -63.78 4.35
C SER A 100 2.01 -64.24 5.72
N ARG A 101 1.17 -64.28 6.78
CA ARG A 101 0.48 -65.45 7.43
C ARG A 101 1.45 -66.49 8.02
N LEU A 102 1.40 -66.94 9.28
CA LEU A 102 0.26 -67.54 10.01
C LEU A 102 0.63 -67.88 11.50
N HIS A 103 -0.18 -67.42 12.47
CA HIS A 103 -0.74 -68.04 13.73
C HIS A 103 0.04 -69.12 14.55
N TRP A 104 -0.09 -69.30 15.88
CA TRP A 104 -0.69 -68.63 17.07
C TRP A 104 -0.55 -69.58 18.32
N TRP A 105 -0.98 -69.10 19.51
CA TRP A 105 -1.44 -69.79 20.76
C TRP A 105 -0.37 -70.19 21.81
N PHE A 106 -0.45 -69.96 23.14
CA PHE A 106 -1.48 -69.57 24.14
C PHE A 106 -0.85 -68.60 25.18
N SER A 107 -1.55 -67.68 25.85
CA SER A 107 -2.47 -67.97 26.96
C SER A 107 -3.26 -66.70 27.38
N ARG A 108 -4.58 -66.83 27.38
CA ARG A 108 -5.57 -65.81 27.75
C ARG A 108 -6.19 -66.16 29.10
N THR A 109 -5.63 -65.66 30.20
CA THR A 109 -6.34 -65.55 31.50
C THR A 109 -5.78 -64.50 32.45
N GLY A 110 -4.63 -63.86 32.16
CA GLY A 110 -4.09 -62.76 32.99
C GLY A 110 -4.48 -61.33 32.55
N ILE A 111 -4.90 -61.15 31.29
CA ILE A 111 -5.00 -59.81 30.69
C ILE A 111 -6.31 -59.08 31.06
N VAL A 112 -7.41 -59.78 31.34
CA VAL A 112 -8.72 -59.13 31.56
C VAL A 112 -8.80 -58.42 32.91
N ALA A 113 -8.24 -59.00 33.98
CA ALA A 113 -8.25 -58.36 35.30
C ALA A 113 -7.36 -57.11 35.35
N ALA A 114 -6.17 -57.16 34.70
CA ALA A 114 -5.28 -56.02 34.58
C ALA A 114 -5.89 -54.89 33.72
N LEU A 115 -6.61 -55.24 32.65
CA LEU A 115 -7.31 -54.25 31.82
C LEU A 115 -8.47 -53.58 32.55
N VAL A 116 -9.26 -54.31 33.34
CA VAL A 116 -10.38 -53.68 34.07
C VAL A 116 -9.88 -52.75 35.17
N VAL A 117 -8.82 -53.13 35.91
CA VAL A 117 -8.19 -52.25 36.91
C VAL A 117 -7.49 -51.06 36.23
N PHE A 118 -6.83 -51.27 35.08
CA PHE A 118 -6.23 -50.18 34.31
C PHE A 118 -7.29 -49.25 33.73
N ILE A 119 -8.40 -49.76 33.20
CA ILE A 119 -9.51 -48.96 32.65
C ILE A 119 -10.24 -48.21 33.77
N LEU A 120 -10.50 -48.83 34.93
CA LEU A 120 -11.08 -48.11 36.08
C LEU A 120 -10.12 -47.09 36.66
N SER A 121 -8.83 -47.40 36.78
CA SER A 121 -7.82 -46.44 37.26
C SER A 121 -7.63 -45.30 36.26
N PHE A 122 -7.67 -45.59 34.95
CA PHE A 122 -7.58 -44.61 33.87
C PHE A 122 -8.87 -43.76 33.77
N ALA A 123 -10.04 -44.34 34.06
CA ALA A 123 -11.31 -43.62 34.13
C ALA A 123 -11.42 -42.75 35.39
N LEU A 124 -10.82 -43.16 36.52
CA LEU A 124 -10.76 -42.39 37.77
C LEU A 124 -9.63 -41.34 37.78
N LEU A 125 -8.62 -41.47 36.91
CA LEU A 125 -7.52 -40.51 36.71
C LEU A 125 -7.75 -39.55 35.52
N ARG A 126 -8.84 -39.73 34.75
CA ARG A 126 -9.30 -38.69 33.82
C ARG A 126 -9.92 -37.56 34.63
N GLN A 127 -9.08 -36.67 35.13
CA GLN A 127 -9.48 -35.28 35.28
C GLN A 127 -9.78 -34.78 33.86
N ASP A 128 -11.00 -34.28 33.64
CA ASP A 128 -11.37 -33.49 32.46
C ASP A 128 -10.51 -32.21 32.43
N THR A 129 -9.24 -32.36 32.07
CA THR A 129 -8.36 -31.24 31.76
C THR A 129 -8.67 -30.86 30.33
N SER A 130 -9.74 -30.07 30.17
CA SER A 130 -9.85 -29.25 28.95
C SER A 130 -8.54 -28.45 28.83
N PRO A 131 -7.88 -28.45 27.66
CA PRO A 131 -6.61 -27.75 27.52
C PRO A 131 -6.79 -26.27 27.90
N ALA A 132 -5.89 -25.75 28.73
CA ALA A 132 -5.88 -24.33 29.05
C ALA A 132 -5.60 -23.56 27.76
N LEU A 133 -6.48 -22.64 27.38
CA LEU A 133 -6.38 -21.78 26.19
C LEU A 133 -5.64 -20.47 26.49
N GLY A 134 -5.43 -20.15 27.77
CA GLY A 134 -4.65 -19.02 28.24
C GLY A 134 -4.43 -19.06 29.76
N THR A 135 -3.85 -18.00 30.30
CA THR A 135 -3.55 -17.84 31.72
C THR A 135 -3.82 -16.41 32.16
N ILE A 136 -4.29 -16.21 33.39
CA ILE A 136 -4.37 -14.87 34.00
C ILE A 136 -2.96 -14.43 34.39
N VAL A 137 -2.47 -13.32 33.84
CA VAL A 137 -1.11 -12.82 34.09
C VAL A 137 -1.08 -11.56 34.96
N GLY A 138 -2.18 -10.83 35.05
CA GLY A 138 -2.30 -9.61 35.84
C GLY A 138 -3.76 -9.32 36.22
N GLN A 139 -3.98 -8.63 37.33
CA GLN A 139 -5.31 -8.16 37.76
C GLN A 139 -5.19 -6.90 38.61
N SER A 140 -6.14 -5.98 38.47
CA SER A 140 -6.24 -4.76 39.29
C SER A 140 -7.69 -4.55 39.71
N ASN A 141 -7.97 -4.62 41.02
CA ASN A 141 -9.33 -4.48 41.58
C ASN A 141 -10.40 -5.40 40.92
N ALA A 142 -9.98 -6.55 40.38
CA ALA A 142 -10.83 -7.46 39.62
C ALA A 142 -11.89 -8.15 40.50
N GLN A 143 -13.15 -8.07 40.09
CA GLN A 143 -14.26 -8.81 40.70
C GLN A 143 -14.91 -9.76 39.70
N TRP A 144 -14.60 -11.04 39.78
CA TRP A 144 -15.14 -12.07 38.88
C TRP A 144 -16.50 -12.59 39.35
N LYS A 145 -17.41 -12.82 38.40
CA LYS A 145 -18.63 -13.61 38.65
C LYS A 145 -18.34 -15.10 38.42
N GLY A 146 -18.93 -15.95 39.25
CA GLY A 146 -18.74 -17.41 39.18
C GLY A 146 -17.59 -17.96 40.04
N GLY A 147 -16.98 -17.12 40.88
CA GLY A 147 -15.94 -17.50 41.85
C GLY A 147 -14.65 -16.69 41.69
N PRO A 148 -13.84 -16.56 42.75
CA PRO A 148 -12.58 -15.82 42.68
C PRO A 148 -11.61 -16.52 41.71
N LYS A 149 -10.93 -15.73 40.87
CA LYS A 149 -9.83 -16.16 40.00
C LYS A 149 -8.58 -15.37 40.33
N SER A 150 -7.43 -16.02 40.34
CA SER A 150 -6.14 -15.44 40.72
C SER A 150 -5.16 -15.40 39.54
N VAL A 151 -4.13 -14.57 39.64
CA VAL A 151 -2.98 -14.60 38.72
C VAL A 151 -2.35 -15.99 38.77
N GLY A 152 -2.04 -16.54 37.59
CA GLY A 152 -1.55 -17.91 37.39
C GLY A 152 -2.64 -18.93 37.09
N ASP A 153 -3.92 -18.60 37.28
CA ASP A 153 -5.01 -19.54 36.99
C ASP A 153 -5.13 -19.78 35.47
N PRO A 154 -5.32 -21.04 35.05
CA PRO A 154 -5.58 -21.35 33.65
C PRO A 154 -6.98 -20.91 33.22
N ILE A 155 -7.09 -20.48 31.97
CA ILE A 155 -8.33 -20.14 31.30
C ILE A 155 -8.67 -21.24 30.30
N GLY A 156 -9.84 -21.86 30.45
CA GLY A 156 -10.39 -22.82 29.48
C GLY A 156 -11.46 -22.17 28.59
N ALA A 157 -12.04 -22.96 27.68
CA ALA A 157 -13.18 -22.52 26.89
C ALA A 157 -14.40 -22.26 27.79
N GLY A 158 -15.19 -21.22 27.46
CA GLY A 158 -16.40 -20.87 28.20
C GLY A 158 -16.53 -19.39 28.50
N VAL A 159 -17.58 -19.04 29.25
CA VAL A 159 -17.93 -17.65 29.56
C VAL A 159 -17.13 -17.15 30.76
N LEU A 160 -16.54 -15.97 30.61
CA LEU A 160 -15.88 -15.21 31.66
C LEU A 160 -16.62 -13.88 31.86
N GLU A 161 -16.95 -13.58 33.11
CA GLU A 161 -17.65 -12.37 33.51
C GLU A 161 -16.84 -11.62 34.57
N LEU A 162 -16.36 -10.43 34.21
CA LEU A 162 -15.67 -9.52 35.11
C LEU A 162 -16.63 -8.37 35.44
N ALA A 163 -17.05 -8.25 36.69
CA ALA A 163 -18.02 -7.24 37.14
C ALA A 163 -17.41 -5.84 37.28
N SER A 164 -16.14 -5.75 37.69
CA SER A 164 -15.40 -4.49 37.84
C SER A 164 -13.89 -4.74 37.87
N GLY A 165 -13.11 -3.69 37.68
CA GLY A 165 -11.64 -3.72 37.68
C GLY A 165 -11.09 -4.20 36.34
N GLU A 166 -9.82 -4.57 36.32
CA GLU A 166 -9.11 -5.03 35.12
C GLU A 166 -8.50 -6.41 35.35
N ALA A 167 -8.48 -7.23 34.29
CA ALA A 167 -7.77 -8.50 34.29
C ALA A 167 -7.03 -8.71 32.98
N GLU A 168 -5.77 -9.11 33.07
CA GLU A 168 -4.90 -9.39 31.94
C GLU A 168 -4.80 -10.89 31.74
N LEU A 169 -5.10 -11.32 30.51
CA LEU A 169 -5.04 -12.69 30.05
C LEU A 169 -3.93 -12.81 29.01
N LEU A 170 -3.09 -13.82 29.13
CA LEU A 170 -2.16 -14.23 28.08
C LEU A 170 -2.68 -15.52 27.44
N MET A 171 -3.06 -15.43 26.18
CA MET A 171 -3.55 -16.57 25.41
C MET A 171 -2.40 -17.48 24.98
N GLN A 172 -2.68 -18.75 24.66
CA GLN A 172 -1.66 -19.68 24.17
C GLN A 172 -0.99 -19.24 22.86
N CYS A 173 -1.65 -18.40 22.07
CA CYS A 173 -1.08 -17.79 20.87
C CYS A 173 -0.20 -16.57 21.17
N HIS A 174 0.09 -16.29 22.45
CA HIS A 174 0.82 -15.11 22.94
C HIS A 174 0.08 -13.77 22.80
N ALA A 175 -1.19 -13.76 22.36
CA ALA A 175 -2.02 -12.56 22.44
C ALA A 175 -2.24 -12.15 23.91
N ALA A 176 -1.81 -10.95 24.26
CA ALA A 176 -2.07 -10.34 25.55
C ALA A 176 -3.39 -9.55 25.47
N MET A 177 -4.33 -9.85 26.36
CA MET A 177 -5.66 -9.26 26.35
C MET A 177 -6.01 -8.70 27.73
N THR A 178 -6.35 -7.42 27.79
CA THR A 178 -6.85 -6.74 28.99
C THR A 178 -8.36 -6.66 28.93
N LEU A 179 -9.03 -7.22 29.93
CA LEU A 179 -10.47 -7.15 30.14
C LEU A 179 -10.79 -5.96 31.05
N HIS A 180 -11.71 -5.10 30.63
CA HIS A 180 -12.13 -3.91 31.39
C HIS A 180 -13.53 -4.11 31.95
N GLY A 181 -13.63 -4.36 33.25
CA GLY A 181 -14.91 -4.58 33.93
C GLY A 181 -15.78 -3.32 33.99
N PRO A 182 -17.09 -3.39 33.69
CA PRO A 182 -17.89 -4.61 33.45
C PRO A 182 -17.74 -5.17 32.03
N VAL A 183 -17.36 -6.45 31.91
CA VAL A 183 -17.20 -7.14 30.62
C VAL A 183 -17.60 -8.60 30.70
N THR A 184 -18.17 -9.10 29.61
CA THR A 184 -18.53 -10.51 29.43
C THR A 184 -17.96 -11.00 28.10
N ILE A 185 -17.10 -12.01 28.18
CA ILE A 185 -16.54 -12.69 27.01
C ILE A 185 -16.82 -14.18 27.05
N GLU A 186 -16.80 -14.82 25.90
CA GLU A 186 -16.77 -16.27 25.76
C GLU A 186 -15.49 -16.66 25.04
N VAL A 187 -14.60 -17.36 25.74
CA VAL A 187 -13.38 -17.91 25.17
C VAL A 187 -13.75 -19.13 24.33
N ARG A 188 -13.46 -19.07 23.02
CA ARG A 188 -13.81 -20.13 22.07
C ARG A 188 -12.66 -21.12 21.90
N ASP A 189 -11.48 -20.59 21.56
CA ASP A 189 -10.24 -21.33 21.38
C ASP A 189 -9.02 -20.43 21.68
N ALA A 190 -7.82 -20.90 21.37
CA ALA A 190 -6.57 -20.18 21.65
C ALA A 190 -6.40 -18.89 20.82
N LYS A 191 -7.07 -18.74 19.68
CA LYS A 191 -7.02 -17.59 18.77
C LYS A 191 -8.39 -16.92 18.56
N ALA A 192 -9.42 -17.27 19.33
CA ALA A 192 -10.75 -16.70 19.14
C ALA A 192 -11.51 -16.48 20.46
N ILE A 193 -12.12 -15.30 20.55
CA ILE A 193 -13.09 -14.97 21.60
C ILE A 193 -14.38 -14.42 20.99
N LYS A 194 -15.46 -14.49 21.78
CA LYS A 194 -16.67 -13.72 21.52
C LYS A 194 -16.89 -12.71 22.65
N LEU A 195 -16.80 -11.42 22.33
CA LEU A 195 -17.12 -10.33 23.24
C LEU A 195 -18.63 -10.09 23.22
N LEU A 196 -19.28 -10.33 24.35
CA LEU A 196 -20.74 -10.24 24.48
C LEU A 196 -21.20 -8.85 24.94
N SER A 197 -20.39 -8.19 25.78
CA SER A 197 -20.63 -6.83 26.27
C SER A 197 -19.37 -6.28 26.95
N GLY A 198 -19.19 -4.96 26.91
CA GLY A 198 -18.05 -4.28 27.55
C GLY A 198 -16.82 -4.21 26.66
N ARG A 199 -15.66 -3.94 27.25
CA ARG A 199 -14.44 -3.60 26.53
C ARG A 199 -13.30 -4.60 26.76
N VAL A 200 -12.56 -4.86 25.69
CA VAL A 200 -11.29 -5.60 25.72
C VAL A 200 -10.25 -4.84 24.91
N SER A 201 -9.01 -4.83 25.38
CA SER A 201 -7.86 -4.33 24.63
C SER A 201 -6.92 -5.50 24.38
N LEU A 202 -6.39 -5.62 23.17
CA LEU A 202 -5.51 -6.70 22.76
C LEU A 202 -4.18 -6.13 22.24
N ASN A 203 -3.11 -6.84 22.53
CA ASN A 203 -1.82 -6.72 21.89
C ASN A 203 -1.43 -8.10 21.34
N VAL A 204 -1.44 -8.24 20.02
CA VAL A 204 -1.22 -9.51 19.33
C VAL A 204 0.13 -9.48 18.62
N PRO A 205 1.12 -10.28 19.05
CA PRO A 205 2.41 -10.38 18.37
C PRO A 205 2.30 -11.23 17.09
N ASP A 206 3.37 -11.29 16.30
CA ASP A 206 3.39 -11.98 15.00
C ASP A 206 2.94 -13.46 15.08
N GLU A 207 3.28 -14.18 16.17
CA GLU A 207 2.85 -15.57 16.36
C GLU A 207 1.33 -15.69 16.59
N GLY A 208 0.72 -14.61 17.06
CA GLY A 208 -0.68 -14.46 17.38
C GLY A 208 -1.58 -14.09 16.20
N ILE A 209 -1.00 -13.69 15.06
CA ILE A 209 -1.72 -13.24 13.84
C ILE A 209 -2.90 -14.16 13.51
N GLY A 210 -4.02 -13.54 13.10
CA GLY A 210 -5.30 -14.18 12.86
C GLY A 210 -6.16 -14.29 14.12
N PHE A 211 -5.82 -13.59 15.21
CA PHE A 211 -6.64 -13.58 16.42
C PHE A 211 -8.00 -12.94 16.14
N ARG A 212 -9.07 -13.64 16.49
CA ARG A 212 -10.44 -13.31 16.09
C ARG A 212 -11.28 -12.85 17.27
N VAL A 213 -11.89 -11.67 17.16
CA VAL A 213 -12.85 -11.13 18.12
C VAL A 213 -14.23 -11.07 17.47
N LEU A 214 -15.12 -11.94 17.91
CA LEU A 214 -16.52 -11.94 17.50
C LEU A 214 -17.33 -11.05 18.43
N THR A 215 -18.11 -10.14 17.89
CA THR A 215 -19.10 -9.33 18.62
C THR A 215 -20.50 -9.61 18.05
N PRO A 216 -21.58 -9.11 18.67
CA PRO A 216 -22.91 -9.23 18.10
C PRO A 216 -23.08 -8.60 16.71
N SER A 217 -22.36 -7.50 16.42
CA SER A 217 -22.46 -6.76 15.16
C SER A 217 -21.28 -6.94 14.21
N ALA A 218 -20.13 -7.44 14.68
CA ALA A 218 -18.90 -7.49 13.89
C ALA A 218 -18.05 -8.75 14.14
N ASP A 219 -17.30 -9.15 13.13
CA ASP A 219 -16.28 -10.18 13.15
C ASP A 219 -14.92 -9.53 12.85
N LEU A 220 -14.03 -9.51 13.82
CA LEU A 220 -12.76 -8.80 13.76
C LEU A 220 -11.62 -9.80 13.71
N VAL A 221 -10.68 -9.64 12.77
CA VAL A 221 -9.50 -10.50 12.60
C VAL A 221 -8.25 -9.64 12.64
N ASP A 222 -7.38 -9.95 13.59
CA ASP A 222 -6.09 -9.33 13.78
C ASP A 222 -5.05 -9.78 12.72
N MET A 223 -4.20 -8.85 12.28
CA MET A 223 -3.05 -9.10 11.41
C MET A 223 -1.70 -8.73 12.05
N GLY A 224 -1.57 -8.78 13.39
CA GLY A 224 -0.37 -8.40 14.15
C GLY A 224 -0.50 -6.98 14.73
N THR A 225 -1.41 -6.79 15.68
CA THR A 225 -1.99 -5.48 16.00
C THR A 225 -2.21 -5.27 17.50
N THR A 226 -2.14 -4.01 17.91
CA THR A 226 -2.66 -3.51 19.18
C THR A 226 -3.98 -2.79 18.93
N PHE A 227 -5.10 -3.30 19.45
CA PHE A 227 -6.43 -2.76 19.21
C PHE A 227 -7.37 -2.93 20.41
N SER A 228 -8.38 -2.09 20.51
CA SER A 228 -9.40 -2.12 21.56
C SER A 228 -10.79 -2.25 20.93
N VAL A 229 -11.62 -3.10 21.52
CA VAL A 229 -12.98 -3.38 21.07
C VAL A 229 -13.94 -3.14 22.23
N ASP A 230 -14.97 -2.33 22.02
CA ASP A 230 -16.01 -2.02 22.99
C ASP A 230 -17.39 -2.34 22.43
N VAL A 231 -18.13 -3.23 23.08
CA VAL A 231 -19.53 -3.50 22.73
C VAL A 231 -20.41 -2.60 23.59
N VAL A 232 -20.73 -1.42 23.05
CA VAL A 232 -21.56 -0.38 23.67
C VAL A 232 -23.00 -0.89 23.86
N ASP A 233 -23.54 -1.57 22.85
CA ASP A 233 -24.80 -2.31 22.93
C ASP A 233 -24.83 -3.52 21.98
N ARG A 234 -25.92 -4.30 21.96
CA ARG A 234 -26.03 -5.53 21.14
C ARG A 234 -26.00 -5.30 19.63
N HIS A 235 -26.04 -4.07 19.17
CA HIS A 235 -26.09 -3.71 17.76
C HIS A 235 -24.86 -2.90 17.32
N GLN A 236 -23.97 -2.57 18.24
CA GLN A 236 -22.89 -1.62 18.00
C GLN A 236 -21.59 -2.03 18.69
N THR A 237 -20.53 -2.08 17.89
CA THR A 237 -19.16 -2.36 18.34
C THR A 237 -18.27 -1.17 17.96
N GLU A 238 -17.56 -0.60 18.91
CA GLU A 238 -16.50 0.37 18.64
C GLU A 238 -15.15 -0.35 18.59
N LEU A 239 -14.41 -0.12 17.51
CA LEU A 239 -13.07 -0.62 17.28
C LEU A 239 -12.13 0.58 17.24
N HIS A 240 -11.04 0.51 17.97
CA HIS A 240 -9.93 1.45 17.91
C HIS A 240 -8.64 0.67 17.67
N VAL A 241 -7.82 1.10 16.72
CA VAL A 241 -6.57 0.41 16.37
C VAL A 241 -5.41 1.30 16.76
N ALA A 242 -4.61 0.91 17.74
CA ALA A 242 -3.46 1.69 18.18
C ALA A 242 -2.23 1.46 17.28
N LYS A 243 -1.96 0.20 16.90
CA LYS A 243 -0.82 -0.21 16.07
C LYS A 243 -1.22 -1.41 15.23
N GLY A 244 -0.79 -1.51 13.97
CA GLY A 244 -1.09 -2.68 13.09
C GLY A 244 -2.38 -2.53 12.28
N THR A 245 -3.01 -3.65 11.92
CA THR A 245 -4.21 -3.70 11.07
C THR A 245 -5.24 -4.71 11.58
N VAL A 246 -6.49 -4.27 11.79
CA VAL A 246 -7.64 -5.14 12.08
C VAL A 246 -8.56 -5.22 10.87
N VAL A 247 -8.90 -6.42 10.43
CA VAL A 247 -9.93 -6.64 9.41
C VAL A 247 -11.27 -6.84 10.10
N ALA A 248 -12.21 -5.93 9.89
CA ALA A 248 -13.54 -5.98 10.46
C ALA A 248 -14.60 -6.32 9.41
N ARG A 249 -15.48 -7.26 9.71
CA ARG A 249 -16.64 -7.59 8.89
C ARG A 249 -17.92 -7.38 9.70
N SER A 250 -18.85 -6.58 9.18
CA SER A 250 -20.16 -6.45 9.79
C SER A 250 -20.96 -7.76 9.64
N MET A 251 -21.78 -8.12 10.63
CA MET A 251 -22.51 -9.39 10.63
C MET A 251 -23.69 -9.44 9.65
N GLN A 252 -24.22 -8.30 9.17
CA GLN A 252 -25.31 -8.28 8.16
C GLN A 252 -24.97 -7.51 6.88
N ALA A 253 -23.91 -6.70 6.88
CA ALA A 253 -23.35 -6.14 5.66
C ALA A 253 -22.22 -7.01 5.12
N ASP A 254 -22.21 -7.20 3.80
CA ASP A 254 -21.16 -7.92 3.07
C ASP A 254 -19.91 -7.02 2.86
N VAL A 255 -19.57 -6.26 3.89
CA VAL A 255 -18.54 -5.23 3.86
C VAL A 255 -17.47 -5.63 4.88
N VAL A 256 -16.31 -5.97 4.34
CA VAL A 256 -15.07 -6.18 5.07
C VAL A 256 -14.26 -4.89 4.95
N VAL A 257 -13.84 -4.34 6.09
CA VAL A 257 -13.10 -3.07 6.20
C VAL A 257 -11.83 -3.32 7.02
N PRO A 258 -10.63 -3.12 6.45
CA PRO A 258 -9.43 -3.04 7.25
C PRO A 258 -9.41 -1.70 7.99
N PHE A 259 -8.96 -1.72 9.24
CA PHE A 259 -8.70 -0.56 10.08
C PHE A 259 -7.22 -0.53 10.45
N TYR A 260 -6.55 0.57 10.16
CA TYR A 260 -5.12 0.77 10.35
C TYR A 260 -4.82 1.51 11.65
N ALA A 261 -3.54 1.59 12.02
CA ALA A 261 -3.10 2.31 13.21
C ALA A 261 -3.63 3.75 13.25
N LEU A 262 -4.12 4.14 14.43
CA LEU A 262 -4.78 5.41 14.75
C LEU A 262 -6.16 5.61 14.10
N GLU A 263 -6.74 4.56 13.51
CA GLU A 263 -8.12 4.60 13.05
C GLU A 263 -9.09 4.02 14.09
N ALA A 264 -10.32 4.51 14.06
CA ALA A 264 -11.39 3.97 14.86
C ALA A 264 -12.73 4.03 14.13
N ALA A 265 -13.58 3.05 14.41
CA ALA A 265 -14.92 3.03 13.86
C ALA A 265 -15.92 2.37 14.79
N ARG A 266 -17.15 2.81 14.62
CA ARG A 266 -18.35 2.22 15.17
C ARG A 266 -19.01 1.37 14.10
N ILE A 267 -19.13 0.08 14.39
CA ILE A 267 -19.59 -0.99 13.51
C ILE A 267 -20.98 -1.42 13.95
N GLY A 268 -21.97 -1.01 13.15
CA GLY A 268 -23.35 -1.45 13.29
C GLY A 268 -23.61 -2.79 12.60
N LEU A 269 -24.85 -3.24 12.67
CA LEU A 269 -25.28 -4.48 12.02
C LEU A 269 -25.14 -4.45 10.49
N GLY A 270 -25.13 -3.28 9.85
CA GLY A 270 -25.05 -3.16 8.40
C GLY A 270 -24.23 -1.98 7.88
N ASP A 271 -23.55 -1.25 8.76
CA ASP A 271 -22.86 -0.01 8.46
C ASP A 271 -21.60 0.15 9.33
N PHE A 272 -20.72 1.03 8.87
CA PHE A 272 -19.53 1.47 9.56
C PHE A 272 -19.58 2.99 9.62
N SER A 273 -19.21 3.57 10.76
CA SER A 273 -19.09 5.01 10.93
C SER A 273 -17.75 5.28 11.60
N GLU A 274 -16.94 6.13 10.98
CA GLU A 274 -15.67 6.56 11.55
C GLU A 274 -15.90 7.36 12.83
N ILE A 275 -15.02 7.16 13.81
CA ILE A 275 -15.00 7.90 15.07
C ILE A 275 -13.57 8.32 15.39
N ASP A 276 -13.41 9.31 16.26
CA ASP A 276 -12.08 9.71 16.70
C ASP A 276 -11.37 8.56 17.43
N PHE A 277 -10.09 8.36 17.13
CA PHE A 277 -9.25 7.45 17.88
C PHE A 277 -8.99 8.01 19.29
N ILE A 278 -9.21 7.19 20.32
CA ILE A 278 -9.06 7.57 21.72
C ILE A 278 -7.89 6.79 22.31
N PRO A 279 -6.69 7.38 22.45
CA PRO A 279 -5.54 6.67 23.01
C PRO A 279 -5.79 6.24 24.47
N GLU A 280 -6.50 7.05 25.27
CA GLU A 280 -6.65 6.82 26.71
C GLU A 280 -7.43 5.55 27.08
N ILE A 281 -8.06 4.87 26.10
CA ILE A 281 -8.75 3.58 26.34
C ILE A 281 -7.80 2.39 26.37
N PHE A 282 -6.55 2.58 25.92
CA PHE A 282 -5.54 1.53 25.92
C PHE A 282 -4.73 1.59 27.23
N PRO A 283 -4.36 0.43 27.78
CA PRO A 283 -3.36 0.37 28.86
C PRO A 283 -2.08 1.11 28.44
N ASN A 284 -1.47 1.89 29.33
CA ASN A 284 -0.25 2.66 29.03
C ASN A 284 0.88 1.79 28.43
N GLN A 285 1.00 0.54 28.89
CA GLN A 285 1.97 -0.45 28.39
C GLN A 285 1.71 -0.94 26.94
N PHE A 286 0.51 -0.72 26.40
CA PHE A 286 0.17 -1.01 25.00
C PHE A 286 0.45 0.18 24.11
N LEU A 287 0.31 1.38 24.67
CA LEU A 287 0.56 2.60 23.95
C LEU A 287 2.01 3.00 23.91
N ASP A 288 2.83 2.55 24.86
CA ASP A 288 4.21 2.97 25.10
C ASP A 288 4.55 4.13 24.17
N GLU A 289 4.17 5.35 24.60
CA GLU A 289 4.63 6.59 23.99
C GLU A 289 6.15 6.58 24.13
N GLU A 290 6.79 5.85 23.23
CA GLU A 290 8.21 5.71 23.24
C GLU A 290 8.75 7.08 22.94
N ARG A 291 9.71 7.48 23.78
CA ARG A 291 10.60 8.61 23.54
C ARG A 291 11.15 8.42 22.13
N VAL A 292 10.50 9.08 21.19
CA VAL A 292 11.09 9.47 19.95
C VAL A 292 12.31 10.27 20.39
N ASP A 293 13.51 9.72 20.25
CA ASP A 293 14.72 10.51 20.35
C ASP A 293 14.46 11.81 19.57
N GLU A 294 14.65 12.97 20.22
CA GLU A 294 14.38 14.27 19.60
C GLU A 294 15.05 14.27 18.22
N LEU A 295 14.24 14.44 17.18
CA LEU A 295 14.74 14.47 15.81
C LEU A 295 15.82 15.55 15.74
N PRO A 296 17.01 15.25 15.21
CA PRO A 296 17.96 16.30 14.91
C PRO A 296 17.26 17.34 14.02
N VAL A 297 17.26 18.59 14.47
CA VAL A 297 16.60 19.69 13.76
C VAL A 297 17.66 20.44 12.96
N GLY A 298 17.47 20.51 11.65
CA GLY A 298 18.31 21.33 10.78
C GLY A 298 17.95 22.82 10.89
N ALA A 299 18.85 23.70 10.45
CA ALA A 299 18.54 25.12 10.37
C ALA A 299 17.33 25.34 9.42
N PRO A 300 16.38 26.24 9.70
CA PRO A 300 15.27 26.49 8.78
C PRO A 300 15.76 26.81 7.36
N ILE A 301 15.18 26.14 6.36
CA ILE A 301 15.43 26.51 4.95
C ILE A 301 14.70 27.82 4.62
N PRO A 302 15.20 28.64 3.67
CA PRO A 302 14.50 29.83 3.20
C PRO A 302 13.11 29.48 2.66
N LEU A 303 12.12 30.34 2.93
CA LEU A 303 10.75 30.08 2.48
C LEU A 303 10.59 30.17 0.96
N ASP A 304 11.41 30.96 0.27
CA ASP A 304 11.43 31.03 -1.21
C ASP A 304 12.24 29.90 -1.87
N SER A 305 12.58 28.85 -1.12
CA SER A 305 13.35 27.71 -1.62
C SER A 305 12.63 26.97 -2.73
N ARG A 306 13.40 26.64 -3.76
CA ARG A 306 13.05 25.70 -4.83
C ARG A 306 13.80 24.40 -4.57
N ILE A 307 13.09 23.33 -4.28
CA ILE A 307 13.66 22.08 -3.80
C ILE A 307 13.37 21.00 -4.82
N VAL A 308 14.42 20.39 -5.36
CA VAL A 308 14.30 19.26 -6.28
C VAL A 308 14.60 17.97 -5.55
N PHE A 309 13.78 16.95 -5.77
CA PHE A 309 13.97 15.60 -5.22
C PHE A 309 14.50 14.69 -6.32
N LEU A 310 15.73 14.22 -6.14
CA LEU A 310 16.44 13.35 -7.07
C LEU A 310 16.49 11.95 -6.47
N GLY A 311 15.90 10.97 -7.15
CA GLY A 311 15.86 9.62 -6.61
C GLY A 311 15.24 8.60 -7.55
N ASP A 312 14.73 7.54 -6.96
CA ASP A 312 14.27 6.35 -7.68
C ASP A 312 12.74 6.31 -7.79
N ARG A 313 12.15 5.12 -7.96
CA ARG A 313 10.69 4.96 -8.06
C ARG A 313 9.95 5.42 -6.81
N TRP A 314 10.58 5.48 -5.64
CA TRP A 314 9.92 5.97 -4.43
C TRP A 314 9.68 7.47 -4.52
N THR A 315 10.70 8.23 -4.92
CA THR A 315 10.62 9.66 -5.21
C THR A 315 9.57 9.94 -6.29
N ASP A 316 9.57 9.14 -7.35
CA ASP A 316 8.65 9.25 -8.49
C ASP A 316 7.16 9.08 -8.11
N ARG A 317 6.85 8.38 -7.02
CA ARG A 317 5.47 8.22 -6.52
C ARG A 317 4.99 9.37 -5.63
N GLU A 318 5.85 10.33 -5.30
CA GLU A 318 5.57 11.65 -4.69
C GLU A 318 4.76 11.73 -3.39
N SER A 319 4.28 10.62 -2.81
CA SER A 319 3.40 10.65 -1.62
C SER A 319 3.97 11.47 -0.45
N HIS A 320 5.27 11.38 -0.19
CA HIS A 320 5.90 12.17 0.86
C HIS A 320 6.08 13.65 0.48
N LEU A 321 6.32 13.98 -0.80
CA LEU A 321 6.32 15.39 -1.27
C LEU A 321 4.94 16.02 -1.10
N LEU A 322 3.88 15.29 -1.44
CA LEU A 322 2.49 15.76 -1.29
C LEU A 322 2.13 15.95 0.19
N LEU A 323 2.49 14.99 1.06
CA LEU A 323 2.30 15.11 2.51
C LEU A 323 3.09 16.29 3.09
N PHE A 324 4.34 16.46 2.67
CA PHE A 324 5.19 17.57 3.08
C PHE A 324 4.56 18.91 2.71
N ARG A 325 4.10 19.07 1.46
CA ARG A 325 3.40 20.28 1.01
C ARG A 325 2.13 20.54 1.82
N GLN A 326 1.32 19.51 2.03
CA GLN A 326 0.09 19.63 2.79
C GLN A 326 0.36 20.03 4.25
N ALA A 327 1.38 19.44 4.88
CA ALA A 327 1.78 19.76 6.26
C ALA A 327 2.17 21.24 6.39
N LEU A 328 2.97 21.77 5.46
CA LEU A 328 3.34 23.18 5.43
C LEU A 328 2.11 24.09 5.21
N THR A 329 1.24 23.71 4.28
CA THR A 329 0.00 24.44 3.98
C THR A 329 -0.91 24.51 5.22
N ASP A 330 -1.10 23.39 5.91
CA ASP A 330 -1.93 23.28 7.11
C ASP A 330 -1.35 24.08 8.29
N ALA A 331 -0.01 24.18 8.35
CA ALA A 331 0.67 25.03 9.32
C ALA A 331 0.63 26.53 8.98
N GLY A 332 -0.01 26.92 7.87
CA GLY A 332 -0.05 28.32 7.41
C GLY A 332 1.31 28.83 6.94
N ILE A 333 2.24 27.92 6.63
CA ILE A 333 3.53 28.22 6.01
C ILE A 333 3.24 28.32 4.51
N ASP A 334 2.69 29.48 4.13
CA ASP A 334 2.11 29.77 2.81
C ASP A 334 3.12 29.51 1.67
N HIS A 335 2.59 29.23 0.47
CA HIS A 335 3.12 28.57 -0.75
C HIS A 335 4.50 29.00 -1.34
N GLN A 336 5.45 29.50 -0.55
CA GLN A 336 6.72 29.99 -1.07
C GLN A 336 7.69 28.85 -1.46
N ILE A 337 7.65 27.73 -0.73
CA ILE A 337 8.52 26.59 -1.00
C ILE A 337 7.95 25.81 -2.18
N GLN A 338 8.75 25.67 -3.23
CA GLN A 338 8.39 24.95 -4.45
C GLN A 338 9.07 23.59 -4.48
N LEU A 339 8.31 22.52 -4.62
CA LEU A 339 8.82 21.15 -4.69
C LEU A 339 8.79 20.66 -6.14
N PHE A 340 9.88 20.07 -6.60
CA PHE A 340 10.02 19.48 -7.93
C PHE A 340 10.40 18.02 -7.80
N ASN A 341 9.58 17.13 -8.36
CA ASN A 341 9.88 15.72 -8.42
C ASN A 341 10.71 15.41 -9.68
N LEU A 342 11.88 14.77 -9.52
CA LEU A 342 12.67 14.19 -10.61
C LEU A 342 13.05 12.73 -10.32
N GLY A 343 12.23 12.01 -9.56
CA GLY A 343 12.36 10.58 -9.35
C GLY A 343 12.32 9.83 -10.67
N VAL A 344 13.26 8.89 -10.87
CA VAL A 344 13.52 8.15 -12.12
C VAL A 344 13.97 9.02 -13.31
N ALA A 345 13.46 10.25 -13.46
CA ALA A 345 13.81 11.19 -14.52
C ALA A 345 15.31 11.54 -14.51
N PHE A 346 15.94 11.51 -13.34
CA PHE A 346 17.36 11.79 -13.18
C PHE A 346 18.12 10.61 -12.57
N PRO A 347 18.96 9.89 -13.36
CA PRO A 347 19.71 8.75 -12.85
C PRO A 347 20.93 9.19 -12.01
N LEU A 348 21.32 8.36 -11.05
CA LEU A 348 22.52 8.59 -10.23
C LEU A 348 23.80 8.72 -11.10
N SER A 349 23.93 7.91 -12.14
CA SER A 349 24.97 8.08 -13.16
C SER A 349 24.43 8.94 -14.30
N PHE A 350 24.83 10.22 -14.35
CA PHE A 350 24.30 11.21 -15.28
C PHE A 350 25.35 11.75 -16.26
N THR A 351 24.87 12.39 -17.33
CA THR A 351 25.71 13.20 -18.22
C THR A 351 25.47 14.67 -17.92
N GLU A 352 26.44 15.52 -18.27
CA GLU A 352 26.29 16.97 -18.12
C GLU A 352 25.06 17.51 -18.87
N GLN A 353 24.73 16.93 -20.03
CA GLN A 353 23.52 17.33 -20.75
C GLN A 353 22.24 16.97 -19.98
N HIS A 354 22.17 15.77 -19.39
CA HIS A 354 21.03 15.39 -18.55
C HIS A 354 20.91 16.29 -17.31
N PHE A 355 22.02 16.67 -16.67
CA PHE A 355 21.99 17.60 -15.53
C PHE A 355 21.40 18.96 -15.92
N ARG A 356 21.82 19.52 -17.05
CA ARG A 356 21.25 20.78 -17.56
C ARG A 356 19.77 20.67 -17.89
N ASP A 357 19.38 19.61 -18.60
CA ASP A 357 18.02 19.45 -19.10
C ASP A 357 17.02 19.18 -17.97
N CYS A 358 17.40 18.38 -16.96
CA CYS A 358 16.50 17.98 -15.87
C CYS A 358 16.63 18.87 -14.63
N VAL A 359 17.85 19.11 -14.15
CA VAL A 359 18.10 19.75 -12.84
C VAL A 359 18.20 21.27 -12.99
N GLU A 360 19.07 21.79 -13.86
CA GLU A 360 19.22 23.25 -13.99
C GLU A 360 17.97 23.93 -14.56
N SER A 361 17.20 23.23 -15.39
CA SER A 361 15.97 23.75 -16.00
C SER A 361 14.91 24.13 -14.97
N VAL A 362 14.91 23.51 -13.77
CA VAL A 362 14.01 23.88 -12.66
C VAL A 362 14.59 24.96 -11.75
N ARG A 363 15.83 25.41 -11.97
CA ARG A 363 16.51 26.45 -11.19
C ARG A 363 16.37 26.21 -9.67
N PRO A 364 16.78 25.04 -9.15
CA PRO A 364 16.60 24.72 -7.74
C PRO A 364 17.61 25.49 -6.89
N THR A 365 17.25 25.66 -5.62
CA THR A 365 18.13 26.18 -4.55
C THR A 365 18.70 25.05 -3.70
N HIS A 366 17.94 23.95 -3.57
CA HIS A 366 18.31 22.78 -2.78
C HIS A 366 17.98 21.51 -3.58
N ALA A 367 18.73 20.43 -3.34
CA ALA A 367 18.47 19.12 -3.93
C ALA A 367 18.52 18.03 -2.85
N VAL A 368 17.42 17.28 -2.70
CA VAL A 368 17.37 16.08 -1.84
C VAL A 368 17.77 14.86 -2.65
N LEU A 369 18.74 14.09 -2.16
CA LEU A 369 19.28 12.90 -2.81
C LEU A 369 18.73 11.63 -2.15
N GLU A 370 17.74 11.03 -2.78
CA GLU A 370 16.99 9.84 -2.31
C GLU A 370 17.43 8.57 -3.05
N PHE A 371 18.74 8.39 -3.22
CA PHE A 371 19.30 7.19 -3.87
C PHE A 371 19.73 6.17 -2.83
N GLY A 372 19.18 4.95 -2.88
CA GLY A 372 19.67 3.87 -2.02
C GLY A 372 18.98 2.54 -2.25
N SER A 373 17.68 2.46 -1.96
CA SER A 373 16.95 1.19 -1.88
C SER A 373 16.87 0.50 -3.22
N GLU A 374 16.44 1.20 -4.26
CA GLU A 374 16.39 0.63 -5.60
C GLU A 374 17.79 0.41 -6.18
N VAL A 375 18.72 1.33 -5.92
CA VAL A 375 20.13 1.21 -6.34
C VAL A 375 20.79 -0.05 -5.74
N ALA A 376 20.40 -0.43 -4.52
CA ALA A 376 20.87 -1.67 -3.90
C ALA A 376 20.29 -2.92 -4.57
N LEU A 377 19.13 -2.82 -5.22
CA LEU A 377 18.47 -3.91 -5.94
C LEU A 377 18.87 -4.01 -7.43
N GLU A 378 19.59 -3.03 -7.96
CA GLU A 378 20.08 -3.03 -9.35
C GLU A 378 20.87 -4.32 -9.69
N ARG A 379 20.77 -4.73 -10.96
CA ARG A 379 21.52 -5.86 -11.53
C ARG A 379 22.14 -5.43 -12.88
N PRO A 380 23.47 -5.51 -13.06
CA PRO A 380 24.47 -5.91 -12.06
C PRO A 380 24.52 -4.93 -10.88
N ALA A 381 24.75 -5.45 -9.68
CA ALA A 381 24.75 -4.64 -8.48
C ALA A 381 25.90 -3.61 -8.50
N ARG A 382 25.56 -2.36 -8.18
CA ARG A 382 26.54 -1.30 -7.94
C ARG A 382 27.36 -1.64 -6.69
N THR A 383 28.65 -1.34 -6.71
CA THR A 383 29.50 -1.53 -5.52
C THR A 383 29.39 -0.30 -4.61
N PRO A 384 29.61 -0.44 -3.28
CA PRO A 384 29.68 0.70 -2.36
C PRO A 384 30.65 1.79 -2.81
N GLN A 385 31.80 1.41 -3.39
CA GLN A 385 32.79 2.36 -3.90
C GLN A 385 32.27 3.15 -5.11
N ASN A 386 31.58 2.48 -6.04
CA ASN A 386 30.99 3.15 -7.20
C ASN A 386 29.79 4.03 -6.78
N PHE A 387 29.02 3.59 -5.78
CA PHE A 387 27.95 4.40 -5.20
C PHE A 387 28.51 5.70 -4.57
N GLU A 388 29.56 5.61 -3.74
CA GLU A 388 30.21 6.80 -3.17
C GLU A 388 30.74 7.73 -4.26
N THR A 389 31.38 7.18 -5.29
CA THR A 389 31.96 7.95 -6.39
C THR A 389 30.87 8.77 -7.10
N ASP A 390 29.73 8.16 -7.41
CA ASP A 390 28.65 8.83 -8.12
C ASP A 390 27.92 9.86 -7.24
N ILE A 391 27.71 9.56 -5.96
CA ILE A 391 27.13 10.53 -5.01
C ILE A 391 28.03 11.75 -4.86
N ARG A 392 29.35 11.56 -4.71
CA ARG A 392 30.30 12.69 -4.66
C ARG A 392 30.28 13.51 -5.95
N ALA A 393 30.27 12.86 -7.11
CA ALA A 393 30.20 13.55 -8.39
C ALA A 393 28.92 14.40 -8.52
N LEU A 394 27.78 13.91 -8.00
CA LEU A 394 26.54 14.65 -7.96
C LEU A 394 26.61 15.85 -7.00
N ILE A 395 27.11 15.65 -5.77
CA ILE A 395 27.33 16.71 -4.78
C ILE A 395 28.20 17.82 -5.36
N ASP A 396 29.38 17.47 -5.89
CA ASP A 396 30.33 18.43 -6.47
C ASP A 396 29.66 19.24 -7.59
N ARG A 397 28.86 18.58 -8.45
CA ARG A 397 28.18 19.26 -9.56
C ARG A 397 27.06 20.18 -9.10
N LEU A 398 26.31 19.80 -8.06
CA LEU A 398 25.27 20.63 -7.44
C LEU A 398 25.88 21.88 -6.80
N GLU A 399 26.98 21.72 -6.06
CA GLU A 399 27.69 22.85 -5.43
C GLU A 399 28.23 23.84 -6.47
N VAL A 400 28.78 23.35 -7.59
CA VAL A 400 29.22 24.20 -8.71
C VAL A 400 28.05 24.99 -9.33
N ALA A 401 26.84 24.42 -9.34
CA ALA A 401 25.62 25.11 -9.76
C ALA A 401 25.03 26.05 -8.69
N GLY A 402 25.59 26.08 -7.48
CA GLY A 402 25.05 26.85 -6.35
C GLY A 402 23.78 26.24 -5.74
N ILE A 403 23.62 24.91 -5.84
CA ILE A 403 22.49 24.17 -5.31
C ILE A 403 22.95 23.42 -4.04
N GLU A 404 22.29 23.65 -2.90
CA GLU A 404 22.65 22.99 -1.63
C GLU A 404 22.18 21.51 -1.63
N PRO A 405 23.10 20.54 -1.51
CA PRO A 405 22.74 19.13 -1.46
C PRO A 405 22.30 18.72 -0.05
N ILE A 406 21.25 17.89 0.01
CA ILE A 406 20.71 17.28 1.22
C ILE A 406 20.72 15.77 1.00
N LEU A 407 21.37 15.02 1.89
CA LEU A 407 21.47 13.57 1.78
C LEU A 407 20.31 12.89 2.50
N GLU A 408 19.75 11.83 1.93
CA GLU A 408 18.73 11.01 2.56
C GLU A 408 19.12 9.53 2.55
N THR A 409 19.04 8.89 3.71
CA THR A 409 19.22 7.43 3.81
C THR A 409 17.92 6.70 3.52
N THR A 410 17.96 5.52 2.92
CA THR A 410 16.76 4.74 2.57
C THR A 410 16.74 3.37 3.26
N ILE A 411 15.68 2.57 3.05
CA ILE A 411 15.41 1.34 3.81
C ILE A 411 15.06 0.14 2.93
N LEU A 412 15.31 -1.08 3.42
CA LEU A 412 14.82 -2.33 2.83
C LEU A 412 14.35 -3.25 3.96
N GLY A 413 13.19 -3.86 3.77
CA GLY A 413 12.53 -4.70 4.75
C GLY A 413 13.11 -6.11 4.81
N PRO A 414 12.78 -6.88 5.85
CA PRO A 414 13.44 -8.15 6.17
C PRO A 414 13.24 -9.27 5.13
N SER A 415 12.17 -9.20 4.32
CA SER A 415 11.88 -10.09 3.18
C SER A 415 12.94 -10.05 2.08
N ILE A 416 13.70 -8.96 2.00
CA ILE A 416 14.73 -8.76 0.97
C ILE A 416 16.01 -9.51 1.31
N ALA A 417 16.66 -10.05 0.26
CA ALA A 417 17.88 -10.83 0.36
C ALA A 417 18.94 -10.11 1.22
N HIS A 418 19.56 -10.87 2.13
CA HIS A 418 20.52 -10.31 3.08
C HIS A 418 21.67 -9.56 2.41
N GLU A 419 22.12 -10.02 1.24
CA GLU A 419 23.17 -9.36 0.46
C GLU A 419 22.78 -7.95 0.00
N ASP A 420 21.54 -7.75 -0.44
CA ASP A 420 21.02 -6.45 -0.89
C ASP A 420 20.84 -5.51 0.30
N ARG A 421 20.33 -6.01 1.43
CA ARG A 421 20.21 -5.24 2.68
C ARG A 421 21.56 -4.83 3.27
N SER A 422 22.54 -5.73 3.21
CA SER A 422 23.92 -5.45 3.63
C SER A 422 24.57 -4.38 2.73
N ARG A 423 24.30 -4.43 1.43
CA ARG A 423 24.75 -3.41 0.48
C ARG A 423 24.13 -2.05 0.76
N LEU A 424 22.81 -1.98 0.96
CA LEU A 424 22.13 -0.75 1.35
C LEU A 424 22.67 -0.19 2.69
N SER A 425 22.96 -1.06 3.65
CA SER A 425 23.56 -0.63 4.92
C SER A 425 24.89 0.09 4.70
N GLN A 426 25.74 -0.43 3.80
CA GLN A 426 27.00 0.21 3.42
C GLN A 426 26.77 1.55 2.68
N TYR A 427 25.76 1.64 1.81
CA TYR A 427 25.38 2.91 1.17
C TYR A 427 24.95 3.96 2.20
N ASN A 428 24.10 3.59 3.16
CA ASN A 428 23.65 4.49 4.21
C ASN A 428 24.81 4.95 5.11
N GLU A 429 25.78 4.07 5.40
CA GLU A 429 27.02 4.44 6.11
C GLU A 429 27.87 5.45 5.33
N ILE A 430 27.97 5.28 4.00
CA ILE A 430 28.62 6.25 3.12
C ILE A 430 27.91 7.60 3.20
N LEU A 431 26.58 7.64 3.05
CA LEU A 431 25.81 8.89 3.10
C LEU A 431 25.98 9.63 4.44
N ARG A 432 25.91 8.91 5.57
CA ARG A 432 26.16 9.48 6.90
C ARG A 432 27.55 10.07 7.03
N ARG A 433 28.57 9.34 6.56
CA ARG A 433 29.96 9.82 6.58
C ARG A 433 30.14 11.05 5.69
N LEU A 434 29.60 11.05 4.48
CA LEU A 434 29.66 12.18 3.56
C LEU A 434 28.98 13.42 4.14
N ALA A 435 27.80 13.27 4.75
CA ALA A 435 27.11 14.36 5.42
C ALA A 435 27.99 15.00 6.51
N GLN A 436 28.66 14.17 7.32
CA GLN A 436 29.56 14.67 8.36
C GLN A 436 30.83 15.30 7.78
N GLU A 437 31.48 14.65 6.81
CA GLU A 437 32.72 15.08 6.18
C GLU A 437 32.57 16.43 5.47
N LEU A 438 31.46 16.61 4.77
CA LEU A 438 31.17 17.78 3.95
C LEU A 438 30.25 18.79 4.66
N ASN A 439 29.86 18.51 5.91
CA ASN A 439 28.93 19.33 6.70
C ASN A 439 27.60 19.60 5.97
N LEU A 440 27.03 18.56 5.37
CA LEU A 440 25.74 18.59 4.68
C LEU A 440 24.61 18.16 5.60
N ARG A 441 23.39 18.61 5.29
CA ARG A 441 22.17 18.14 5.95
C ARG A 441 21.92 16.67 5.64
N LEU A 442 21.39 15.94 6.63
CA LEU A 442 21.11 14.51 6.52
C LEU A 442 19.71 14.19 7.04
N VAL A 443 18.85 13.66 6.16
CA VAL A 443 17.59 13.02 6.52
C VAL A 443 17.86 11.54 6.78
N ASP A 444 18.12 11.17 8.04
CA ASP A 444 18.45 9.78 8.42
C ASP A 444 17.21 8.91 8.62
N PHE A 445 16.39 8.79 7.57
CA PHE A 445 15.15 7.98 7.59
C PHE A 445 15.42 6.51 7.95
N ALA A 446 16.58 5.96 7.59
CA ALA A 446 16.94 4.58 7.92
C ALA A 446 17.11 4.36 9.43
N ASN A 447 17.61 5.35 10.18
CA ASN A 447 17.66 5.26 11.64
C ASN A 447 16.26 5.36 12.26
N ARG A 448 15.39 6.19 11.68
CA ARG A 448 13.98 6.33 12.10
C ARG A 448 13.17 5.06 11.90
N TYR A 449 13.43 4.36 10.80
CA TYR A 449 12.86 3.05 10.53
C TYR A 449 13.22 2.02 11.59
N LYS A 450 14.51 1.92 11.97
CA LYS A 450 14.95 0.97 13.01
C LYS A 450 14.27 1.21 14.35
N ALA A 451 14.11 2.47 14.75
CA ALA A 451 13.38 2.84 15.96
C ALA A 451 11.87 2.52 15.85
N SER A 452 11.30 2.63 14.65
CA SER A 452 9.90 2.28 14.41
C SER A 452 9.65 0.77 14.42
N GLU A 453 10.57 -0.03 13.85
CA GLU A 453 10.49 -1.50 13.89
C GLU A 453 10.51 -2.04 15.33
N SER A 454 11.34 -1.49 16.21
CA SER A 454 11.36 -1.88 17.63
C SER A 454 10.04 -1.61 18.35
N SER A 455 9.23 -0.68 17.83
CA SER A 455 7.94 -0.29 18.40
C SER A 455 6.73 -1.06 17.81
N GLY A 456 6.97 -1.98 16.87
CA GLY A 456 5.95 -2.77 16.16
C GLY A 456 5.24 -2.02 15.02
N ARG A 457 5.76 -0.87 14.57
CA ARG A 457 5.16 -0.08 13.48
C ARG A 457 5.84 -0.39 12.15
N SER A 458 5.12 -1.06 11.23
CA SER A 458 5.64 -1.35 9.89
C SER A 458 5.59 -0.12 8.98
N LEU A 459 6.76 0.42 8.62
CA LEU A 459 6.88 1.51 7.65
C LEU A 459 7.06 1.01 6.20
N LEU A 460 7.19 -0.31 6.02
CA LEU A 460 7.29 -0.98 4.73
C LEU A 460 6.13 -1.95 4.56
N ALA A 461 5.71 -2.14 3.32
CA ALA A 461 4.79 -3.19 2.93
C ALA A 461 5.48 -4.56 3.14
N PRO A 462 4.73 -5.68 3.27
CA PRO A 462 5.27 -6.99 3.58
C PRO A 462 6.40 -7.47 2.66
N GLU A 463 6.42 -6.99 1.42
CA GLU A 463 7.44 -7.28 0.41
C GLU A 463 8.79 -6.62 0.72
N GLY A 464 8.82 -5.65 1.64
CA GLY A 464 10.03 -4.99 2.12
C GLY A 464 10.64 -3.97 1.15
N VAL A 465 9.94 -3.62 0.08
CA VAL A 465 10.40 -2.61 -0.90
C VAL A 465 9.53 -1.36 -0.89
N TRP A 466 8.23 -1.44 -0.61
CA TRP A 466 7.37 -0.26 -0.76
C TRP A 466 7.09 0.39 0.60
N VAL A 467 7.34 1.70 0.70
CA VAL A 467 7.05 2.49 1.90
C VAL A 467 5.54 2.58 2.09
N THR A 468 5.02 2.21 3.27
CA THR A 468 3.60 2.36 3.63
C THR A 468 3.23 3.82 3.79
N PHE A 469 1.95 4.15 3.85
CA PHE A 469 1.52 5.51 4.19
C PHE A 469 2.07 5.97 5.54
N ALA A 470 2.10 5.10 6.56
CA ALA A 470 2.77 5.36 7.83
C ALA A 470 4.27 5.63 7.67
N GLY A 471 4.93 4.92 6.76
CA GLY A 471 6.32 5.19 6.37
C GLY A 471 6.50 6.55 5.70
N TYR A 472 5.61 6.95 4.79
CA TYR A 472 5.64 8.28 4.17
C TYR A 472 5.41 9.39 5.19
N GLN A 473 4.57 9.17 6.21
CA GLN A 473 4.41 10.13 7.31
C GLN A 473 5.72 10.30 8.10
N GLU A 474 6.42 9.21 8.40
CA GLU A 474 7.69 9.27 9.15
C GLU A 474 8.82 9.88 8.33
N LEU A 475 8.86 9.58 7.03
CA LEU A 475 9.77 10.24 6.08
C LEU A 475 9.48 11.75 6.01
N THR A 476 8.21 12.13 5.86
CA THR A 476 7.77 13.54 5.87
C THR A 476 8.16 14.25 7.16
N ARG A 477 7.99 13.59 8.31
CA ARG A 477 8.40 14.11 9.62
C ARG A 477 9.91 14.36 9.68
N SER A 478 10.70 13.44 9.14
CA SER A 478 12.16 13.52 9.08
C SER A 478 12.61 14.69 8.20
N LEU A 479 11.98 14.87 7.03
CA LEU A 479 12.20 16.01 6.14
C LEU A 479 11.86 17.34 6.82
N LEU A 480 10.66 17.45 7.42
CA LEU A 480 10.24 18.66 8.14
C LEU A 480 11.23 19.03 9.24
N ALA A 481 11.69 18.06 10.04
CA ALA A 481 12.68 18.31 11.08
C ALA A 481 14.02 18.83 10.52
N GLN A 482 14.55 18.21 9.46
CA GLN A 482 15.78 18.67 8.82
C GLN A 482 15.64 20.01 8.11
N PHE A 483 14.42 20.41 7.76
CA PHE A 483 14.12 21.68 7.11
C PHE A 483 13.79 22.79 8.12
N GLY A 484 13.91 22.49 9.43
CA GLY A 484 13.67 23.42 10.54
C GLY A 484 12.20 23.59 10.93
N PHE A 485 11.34 22.68 10.50
CA PHE A 485 9.90 22.65 10.73
C PHE A 485 9.46 21.48 11.62
N ALA A 486 10.29 21.09 12.60
CA ALA A 486 10.05 19.90 13.45
C ALA A 486 8.71 19.92 14.22
N ASN A 487 8.15 21.11 14.47
CA ASN A 487 6.87 21.29 15.17
C ASN A 487 5.65 21.25 14.24
N VAL A 488 5.85 21.16 12.92
CA VAL A 488 4.75 21.05 11.96
C VAL A 488 4.12 19.66 12.07
N VAL A 489 2.80 19.63 12.20
CA VAL A 489 2.03 18.39 12.30
C VAL A 489 1.94 17.74 10.93
N VAL A 490 2.38 16.49 10.82
CA VAL A 490 2.21 15.67 9.62
C VAL A 490 0.74 15.21 9.54
N PRO A 491 0.03 15.45 8.41
CA PRO A 491 -1.36 15.05 8.26
C PRO A 491 -1.59 13.53 8.40
N ASN A 492 -2.77 13.16 8.91
CA ASN A 492 -3.21 11.78 9.01
C ASN A 492 -3.76 11.21 7.70
N HIS A 493 -4.14 12.07 6.75
CA HIS A 493 -4.62 11.69 5.41
C HIS A 493 -4.11 12.70 4.38
N LEU A 494 -3.91 12.23 3.15
CA LEU A 494 -3.55 13.10 2.03
C LEU A 494 -4.80 13.69 1.37
N ARG A 495 -4.86 15.00 1.22
CA ARG A 495 -5.94 15.71 0.50
C ARG A 495 -5.47 16.07 -0.89
N VAL A 496 -5.87 15.25 -1.87
CA VAL A 496 -5.47 15.40 -3.25
C VAL A 496 -6.54 16.17 -4.04
N THR A 497 -6.09 17.05 -4.93
CA THR A 497 -6.96 17.80 -5.84
C THR A 497 -6.42 17.73 -7.25
N LEU A 498 -7.26 18.04 -8.24
CA LEU A 498 -6.83 18.15 -9.63
C LEU A 498 -5.66 19.12 -9.73
N LEU A 499 -4.59 18.69 -10.40
CA LEU A 499 -3.46 19.56 -10.63
C LEU A 499 -3.86 20.73 -11.55
N PRO A 500 -3.10 21.83 -11.57
CA PRO A 500 -3.40 22.96 -12.45
C PRO A 500 -3.37 22.57 -13.93
N GLY A 501 -4.33 23.07 -14.70
CA GLY A 501 -4.32 22.98 -16.17
C GLY A 501 -4.69 21.61 -16.76
N ILE A 502 -5.25 20.67 -15.99
CA ILE A 502 -5.67 19.36 -16.52
C ILE A 502 -6.55 19.51 -17.76
N VAL A 503 -6.18 18.78 -18.81
CA VAL A 503 -7.05 18.58 -19.97
C VAL A 503 -8.08 17.53 -19.58
N LYS A 504 -9.32 17.96 -19.34
CA LYS A 504 -10.34 17.13 -18.68
C LYS A 504 -11.03 16.13 -19.60
N SER A 505 -11.35 16.54 -20.82
CA SER A 505 -12.23 15.79 -21.72
C SER A 505 -11.44 15.17 -22.86
N TRP A 506 -11.54 13.85 -22.99
CA TRP A 506 -10.82 13.05 -23.97
C TRP A 506 -11.75 12.11 -24.71
N ARG A 507 -11.43 11.88 -25.97
CA ARG A 507 -11.91 10.73 -26.73
C ARG A 507 -10.73 9.80 -26.94
N TYR A 508 -10.89 8.49 -26.75
CA TYR A 508 -9.79 7.54 -26.94
C TYR A 508 -10.25 6.23 -27.57
N ARG A 509 -9.30 5.52 -28.18
CA ARG A 509 -9.46 4.13 -28.65
C ARG A 509 -8.16 3.35 -28.43
N PHE A 510 -8.27 2.03 -28.41
CA PHE A 510 -7.09 1.17 -28.38
C PHE A 510 -6.47 1.06 -29.77
N LYS A 511 -5.16 0.91 -29.81
CA LYS A 511 -4.43 0.65 -31.05
C LYS A 511 -4.68 -0.78 -31.49
N ASP A 512 -4.64 -0.97 -32.80
CA ASP A 512 -4.75 -2.24 -33.52
C ASP A 512 -3.39 -2.74 -34.01
N SER A 513 -2.34 -1.94 -33.83
CA SER A 513 -0.96 -2.28 -34.13
C SER A 513 0.01 -1.67 -33.11
N LYS A 514 1.27 -2.10 -33.16
CA LYS A 514 2.37 -1.54 -32.35
C LYS A 514 3.05 -0.34 -33.02
N ASP A 515 2.63 0.03 -34.23
CA ASP A 515 3.29 1.07 -35.01
C ASP A 515 2.95 2.46 -34.44
N TRP A 516 3.94 3.35 -34.43
CA TRP A 516 3.77 4.73 -33.97
C TRP A 516 2.96 5.55 -34.96
N LEU A 517 2.12 6.45 -34.46
CA LEU A 517 1.43 7.42 -35.31
C LEU A 517 2.44 8.27 -36.09
N ASN A 518 2.12 8.51 -37.36
CA ASN A 518 2.83 9.46 -38.20
C ASN A 518 2.00 10.73 -38.48
N ALA A 519 2.62 11.72 -39.12
CA ALA A 519 2.00 13.02 -39.35
C ALA A 519 0.75 12.96 -40.26
N ASP A 520 0.72 12.04 -41.23
CA ASP A 520 -0.43 11.86 -42.12
C ASP A 520 -1.59 11.23 -41.35
N GLU A 521 -1.31 10.18 -40.56
CA GLU A 521 -2.32 9.52 -39.72
C GLU A 521 -2.94 10.46 -38.69
N VAL A 522 -2.13 11.35 -38.08
CA VAL A 522 -2.64 12.34 -37.11
C VAL A 522 -3.46 13.42 -37.80
N ARG A 523 -3.06 13.88 -38.99
CA ARG A 523 -3.82 14.87 -39.76
C ARG A 523 -5.20 14.32 -40.16
N ASP A 524 -5.24 13.07 -40.57
CA ASP A 524 -6.45 12.41 -41.10
C ASP A 524 -7.25 11.71 -39.98
N LEU A 525 -6.88 11.93 -38.70
CA LEU A 525 -7.50 11.30 -37.53
C LEU A 525 -8.86 11.93 -37.20
N GLU A 526 -9.92 11.19 -37.53
CA GLU A 526 -11.30 11.56 -37.19
C GLU A 526 -11.81 10.75 -35.98
N VAL A 527 -12.41 11.46 -35.01
CA VAL A 527 -13.10 10.84 -33.87
C VAL A 527 -14.48 10.41 -34.35
N ASN A 528 -14.77 9.12 -34.25
CA ASN A 528 -16.05 8.53 -34.66
C ASN A 528 -16.76 7.87 -33.47
N GLU A 529 -17.81 7.08 -33.74
CA GLU A 529 -18.63 6.42 -32.72
C GLU A 529 -17.89 5.31 -31.95
N ASP A 530 -16.82 4.73 -32.53
CA ASP A 530 -16.03 3.65 -31.91
C ASP A 530 -15.08 4.16 -30.81
N TRP A 531 -14.90 5.49 -30.71
CA TRP A 531 -14.06 6.11 -29.70
C TRP A 531 -14.81 6.25 -28.38
N LYS A 532 -14.20 5.74 -27.31
CA LYS A 532 -14.68 5.89 -25.95
C LYS A 532 -14.51 7.32 -25.46
N THR A 533 -15.35 7.74 -24.52
CA THR A 533 -15.25 9.04 -23.84
C THR A 533 -14.60 8.86 -22.49
N LEU A 534 -13.70 9.78 -22.13
CA LEU A 534 -13.00 9.81 -20.87
C LEU A 534 -13.04 11.25 -20.32
N GLU A 535 -13.67 11.42 -19.16
CA GLU A 535 -13.68 12.67 -18.42
C GLU A 535 -12.79 12.54 -17.18
N LEU A 536 -12.00 13.57 -16.91
CA LEU A 536 -11.08 13.64 -15.77
C LEU A 536 -11.59 14.68 -14.74
N PRO A 537 -11.52 14.36 -13.43
CA PRO A 537 -10.96 13.13 -12.86
C PRO A 537 -11.86 11.93 -13.17
N GLN A 538 -11.25 10.77 -13.40
CA GLN A 538 -12.02 9.55 -13.65
C GLN A 538 -12.95 9.27 -12.47
N PRO A 539 -14.18 8.78 -12.72
CA PRO A 539 -15.07 8.35 -11.66
C PRO A 539 -14.33 7.35 -10.76
N GLN A 540 -14.43 7.58 -9.46
CA GLN A 540 -13.83 6.70 -8.49
C GLN A 540 -14.61 5.38 -8.42
N GLY A 541 -13.89 4.26 -8.37
CA GLY A 541 -14.49 2.95 -8.12
C GLY A 541 -15.03 2.87 -6.69
N PRO A 542 -15.89 1.87 -6.37
CA PRO A 542 -16.52 1.73 -5.05
C PRO A 542 -15.54 1.51 -3.88
N TYR A 543 -14.25 1.34 -4.17
CA TYR A 543 -13.18 1.12 -3.20
C TYR A 543 -12.20 2.30 -3.10
N ALA A 544 -12.41 3.40 -3.83
CA ALA A 544 -11.44 4.49 -3.91
C ALA A 544 -11.17 5.18 -2.57
N GLU A 545 -12.20 5.46 -1.76
CA GLU A 545 -12.03 5.99 -0.41
C GLU A 545 -11.21 5.02 0.47
N ARG A 546 -11.40 3.71 0.29
CA ARG A 546 -10.72 2.65 1.06
C ARG A 546 -9.26 2.42 0.65
N LEU A 547 -8.88 2.85 -0.55
CA LEU A 547 -7.52 2.73 -1.09
C LEU A 547 -6.77 4.06 -1.08
N SER A 548 -7.45 5.13 -0.66
CA SER A 548 -6.91 6.47 -0.58
C SER A 548 -5.64 6.52 0.28
N ASP A 549 -5.50 5.68 1.31
CA ASP A 549 -4.31 5.58 2.17
C ASP A 549 -3.42 4.36 1.92
N SER A 550 -3.69 3.60 0.85
CA SER A 550 -2.82 2.51 0.41
C SER A 550 -1.66 3.05 -0.46
N ASN A 551 -0.60 2.27 -0.61
CA ASN A 551 0.54 2.57 -1.51
C ASN A 551 0.17 2.60 -3.01
N LEU A 552 -1.12 2.45 -3.33
CA LEU A 552 -1.62 2.31 -4.69
C LEU A 552 -1.78 3.68 -5.34
N ALA A 553 -0.69 4.11 -5.96
CA ALA A 553 -0.58 5.35 -6.71
C ALA A 553 -1.64 5.53 -7.82
N SER A 554 -2.33 4.48 -8.27
CA SER A 554 -3.30 4.55 -9.38
C SER A 554 -4.57 5.35 -9.03
N PHE A 555 -5.10 5.22 -7.81
CA PHE A 555 -6.31 5.95 -7.38
C PHE A 555 -6.03 7.41 -7.06
N ARG A 556 -4.96 7.68 -6.31
CA ARG A 556 -4.51 9.06 -6.02
C ARG A 556 -4.17 9.83 -7.30
N ALA A 557 -3.50 9.16 -8.24
CA ALA A 557 -3.20 9.76 -9.53
C ALA A 557 -4.49 10.18 -10.27
N ARG A 558 -5.59 9.42 -10.20
CA ARG A 558 -6.88 9.83 -10.81
C ARG A 558 -7.40 11.15 -10.24
N GLU A 559 -7.28 11.35 -8.93
CA GLU A 559 -7.69 12.60 -8.26
C GLU A 559 -6.84 13.79 -8.69
N GLN A 560 -5.55 13.56 -8.99
CA GLN A 560 -4.66 14.57 -9.55
C GLN A 560 -4.93 14.86 -11.03
N GLY A 561 -5.72 14.04 -11.71
CA GLY A 561 -6.06 14.18 -13.13
C GLY A 561 -5.28 13.24 -14.06
N PHE A 562 -4.72 12.14 -13.56
CA PHE A 562 -4.23 11.07 -14.42
C PHE A 562 -5.39 10.23 -14.95
N ALA A 563 -5.23 9.76 -16.19
CA ALA A 563 -5.97 8.64 -16.73
C ALA A 563 -5.22 7.34 -16.41
N THR A 564 -5.86 6.39 -15.72
CA THR A 564 -5.26 5.11 -15.33
C THR A 564 -6.24 3.95 -15.58
N GLY A 565 -5.70 2.73 -15.71
CA GLY A 565 -6.50 1.52 -15.90
C GLY A 565 -7.17 1.43 -17.28
N LEU A 566 -6.58 2.04 -18.32
CA LEU A 566 -7.09 1.98 -19.69
C LEU A 566 -6.52 0.73 -20.39
N TRP A 567 -6.99 -0.45 -19.99
CA TRP A 567 -6.41 -1.72 -20.42
C TRP A 567 -6.70 -2.06 -21.88
N SER A 568 -5.63 -2.26 -22.68
CA SER A 568 -5.64 -2.75 -24.06
C SER A 568 -5.04 -4.16 -24.15
N VAL A 569 -4.95 -4.71 -25.36
CA VAL A 569 -4.03 -5.83 -25.63
C VAL A 569 -2.61 -5.44 -25.19
N PRO A 570 -1.89 -6.29 -24.42
CA PRO A 570 -0.56 -5.96 -23.93
C PRO A 570 0.40 -5.52 -25.03
N GLY A 571 0.99 -4.33 -24.83
CA GLY A 571 2.00 -3.75 -25.73
C GLY A 571 1.45 -3.09 -27.00
N TRP A 572 0.14 -2.91 -27.14
CA TRP A 572 -0.46 -2.13 -28.25
C TRP A 572 -0.74 -0.68 -27.84
N GLY A 573 -1.19 -0.45 -26.60
CA GLY A 573 -1.46 0.89 -26.07
C GLY A 573 -2.73 1.52 -26.63
N LEU A 574 -2.84 2.84 -26.49
CA LEU A 574 -4.00 3.64 -26.87
C LEU A 574 -3.62 4.92 -27.63
N ILE A 575 -4.61 5.45 -28.35
CA ILE A 575 -4.59 6.80 -28.92
C ILE A 575 -5.71 7.59 -28.25
N ALA A 576 -5.42 8.81 -27.79
CA ALA A 576 -6.42 9.72 -27.26
C ALA A 576 -6.32 11.10 -27.93
N LYS A 577 -7.46 11.76 -28.11
CA LYS A 577 -7.59 13.09 -28.69
C LYS A 577 -8.42 13.98 -27.77
N ALA A 578 -7.96 15.20 -27.56
CA ALA A 578 -8.66 16.27 -26.86
C ALA A 578 -8.56 17.57 -27.66
N SER A 579 -9.45 18.51 -27.36
CA SER A 579 -9.41 19.85 -27.93
C SER A 579 -9.42 20.89 -26.81
N LEU A 580 -8.53 21.88 -26.91
CA LEU A 580 -8.37 22.94 -25.92
C LEU A 580 -8.67 24.30 -26.56
N HIS A 581 -9.68 24.98 -26.05
CA HIS A 581 -10.01 26.33 -26.47
C HIS A 581 -9.09 27.38 -25.82
N SER A 582 -8.54 28.31 -26.62
CA SER A 582 -7.79 29.47 -26.12
C SER A 582 -8.37 30.76 -26.71
N PRO A 583 -8.65 31.79 -25.89
CA PRO A 583 -9.18 33.06 -26.40
C PRO A 583 -8.15 33.84 -27.22
N ASP A 584 -6.89 33.74 -26.84
CA ASP A 584 -5.78 34.52 -27.40
C ASP A 584 -4.61 33.62 -27.77
N SER A 585 -3.68 34.16 -28.57
CA SER A 585 -2.39 33.51 -28.76
C SER A 585 -1.48 33.77 -27.57
N ARG A 586 -0.98 32.70 -26.96
CA ARG A 586 -0.10 32.79 -25.80
C ARG A 586 0.84 31.60 -25.73
N ARG A 587 2.00 31.83 -25.11
CA ARG A 587 2.92 30.76 -24.73
C ARG A 587 2.27 29.93 -23.62
N ALA A 588 2.44 28.61 -23.71
CA ALA A 588 1.98 27.66 -22.73
C ALA A 588 2.93 26.46 -22.70
N TYR A 589 2.73 25.57 -21.74
CA TYR A 589 3.53 24.37 -21.55
C TYR A 589 2.61 23.17 -21.43
N ILE A 590 2.84 22.16 -22.28
CA ILE A 590 2.24 20.84 -22.08
C ILE A 590 3.10 20.12 -21.07
N ASN A 591 2.48 19.68 -19.99
CA ASN A 591 3.14 18.87 -18.99
C ASN A 591 2.63 17.43 -19.05
N THR A 592 3.54 16.47 -19.00
CA THR A 592 3.21 15.04 -19.15
C THR A 592 3.51 14.22 -17.90
N GLY A 593 2.97 13.01 -17.86
CA GLY A 593 3.23 11.98 -16.84
C GLY A 593 2.64 10.63 -17.26
N GLY A 594 2.74 9.65 -16.37
CA GLY A 594 2.27 8.28 -16.59
C GLY A 594 3.00 7.57 -17.73
N THR A 595 2.32 6.64 -18.39
CA THR A 595 2.89 5.85 -19.50
C THR A 595 2.71 6.52 -20.88
N LEU A 596 2.80 7.85 -20.94
CA LEU A 596 2.68 8.61 -22.18
C LEU A 596 3.92 8.43 -23.08
N PHE A 597 3.69 8.14 -24.36
CA PHE A 597 4.73 7.92 -25.36
C PHE A 597 4.96 9.12 -26.29
N SER A 598 3.91 9.74 -26.82
CA SER A 598 4.03 10.85 -27.76
C SER A 598 2.92 11.89 -27.56
N VAL A 599 3.22 13.15 -27.90
CA VAL A 599 2.24 14.25 -27.96
C VAL A 599 2.36 14.94 -29.31
N TRP A 600 1.20 15.09 -29.95
CA TRP A 600 0.99 15.88 -31.15
C TRP A 600 0.10 17.06 -30.81
N PHE A 601 0.55 18.26 -31.17
CA PHE A 601 -0.15 19.51 -30.92
C PHE A 601 -0.40 20.21 -32.25
N ASN A 602 -1.66 20.46 -32.59
CA ASN A 602 -2.09 21.05 -33.86
C ASN A 602 -1.43 20.38 -35.09
N GLY A 603 -1.39 19.04 -35.09
CA GLY A 603 -0.84 18.22 -36.18
C GLY A 603 0.69 18.09 -36.20
N ARG A 604 1.42 18.76 -35.30
CA ARG A 604 2.88 18.65 -35.19
C ARG A 604 3.26 17.82 -33.97
N GLN A 605 4.17 16.85 -34.13
CA GLN A 605 4.74 16.14 -33.00
C GLN A 605 5.60 17.10 -32.17
N VAL A 606 5.22 17.33 -30.91
CA VAL A 606 5.93 18.20 -29.98
C VAL A 606 6.69 17.40 -28.93
N TYR A 607 6.28 16.16 -28.69
CA TYR A 607 6.99 15.22 -27.82
C TYR A 607 6.94 13.81 -28.39
N SER A 608 8.07 13.11 -28.27
CA SER A 608 8.15 11.68 -28.50
C SER A 608 9.23 11.10 -27.62
N ARG A 609 8.86 10.07 -26.85
CA ARG A 609 9.79 9.25 -26.09
C ARG A 609 10.67 8.42 -27.02
N GLY A 610 10.19 8.05 -28.22
CA GLY A 610 10.90 7.12 -29.11
C GLY A 610 11.25 5.80 -28.40
N ARG A 611 12.49 5.31 -28.58
CA ARG A 611 13.06 4.15 -27.84
C ARG A 611 13.76 4.55 -26.52
N LYS A 612 13.55 5.76 -25.99
CA LYS A 612 14.26 6.22 -24.79
C LYS A 612 13.82 5.46 -23.53
N VAL A 613 14.74 5.39 -22.57
CA VAL A 613 14.50 4.88 -21.21
C VAL A 613 13.33 5.66 -20.60
N TRP A 614 12.49 4.97 -19.82
CA TRP A 614 11.35 5.59 -19.15
C TRP A 614 11.85 6.61 -18.13
N THR A 615 11.27 7.81 -18.12
CA THR A 615 11.73 8.95 -17.30
C THR A 615 10.87 9.18 -16.06
N GLY A 616 10.01 8.21 -15.67
CA GLY A 616 9.18 8.30 -14.46
C GLY A 616 7.67 8.39 -14.71
N TRP A 617 6.89 8.28 -13.63
CA TRP A 617 5.43 8.31 -13.55
C TRP A 617 4.89 9.71 -13.24
N HIS A 618 5.60 10.50 -12.42
CA HIS A 618 5.10 11.73 -11.81
C HIS A 618 4.54 12.77 -12.80
N ALA A 619 3.70 13.64 -12.26
CA ALA A 619 3.16 14.79 -12.95
C ALA A 619 4.30 15.80 -13.20
N GLY A 620 4.56 16.14 -14.46
CA GLY A 620 5.48 17.23 -14.81
C GLY A 620 6.84 16.77 -15.24
N ARG A 621 6.97 15.45 -15.43
CA ARG A 621 8.13 14.76 -15.96
C ARG A 621 8.72 15.44 -17.18
N GLU A 622 7.87 15.77 -18.14
CA GLU A 622 8.27 16.50 -19.34
C GLU A 622 7.48 17.81 -19.42
N ARG A 623 8.16 18.88 -19.81
CA ARG A 623 7.60 20.23 -19.96
C ARG A 623 7.90 20.75 -21.36
N ILE A 624 6.89 20.74 -22.21
CA ILE A 624 7.03 21.03 -23.63
C ILE A 624 6.42 22.39 -23.92
N GLU A 625 7.27 23.35 -24.31
CA GLU A 625 6.80 24.67 -24.73
C GLU A 625 5.96 24.57 -26.01
N ILE A 626 4.79 25.20 -25.98
CA ILE A 626 3.87 25.30 -27.11
C ILE A 626 3.35 26.74 -27.25
N GLN A 627 2.83 27.04 -28.44
CA GLN A 627 2.14 28.29 -28.71
C GLN A 627 0.66 28.01 -28.98
N LEU A 628 -0.21 28.41 -28.06
CA LEU A 628 -1.66 28.35 -28.28
C LEU A 628 -2.06 29.36 -29.34
N ARG A 629 -3.04 28.99 -30.16
CA ARG A 629 -3.70 29.87 -31.14
C ARG A 629 -5.09 30.23 -30.64
N PRO A 630 -5.63 31.41 -31.02
CA PRO A 630 -7.03 31.73 -30.78
C PRO A 630 -7.95 30.66 -31.38
N GLY A 631 -8.95 30.23 -30.63
CA GLY A 631 -9.84 29.13 -30.98
C GLY A 631 -9.37 27.79 -30.44
N ASP A 632 -9.76 26.72 -31.14
CA ASP A 632 -9.55 25.34 -30.70
C ASP A 632 -8.16 24.84 -31.10
N ASN A 633 -7.49 24.18 -30.17
CA ASN A 633 -6.16 23.59 -30.35
C ASN A 633 -6.24 22.09 -30.09
N ASP A 634 -5.85 21.28 -31.07
CA ASP A 634 -5.95 19.84 -31.00
C ASP A 634 -4.72 19.23 -30.31
N ILE A 635 -4.99 18.30 -29.39
CA ILE A 635 -3.98 17.48 -28.72
C ILE A 635 -4.28 16.02 -29.04
N VAL A 636 -3.30 15.31 -29.59
CA VAL A 636 -3.37 13.87 -29.82
C VAL A 636 -2.20 13.21 -29.11
N ILE A 637 -2.44 12.14 -28.38
CA ILE A 637 -1.42 11.41 -27.62
C ILE A 637 -1.43 9.92 -27.98
N GLU A 638 -0.26 9.31 -27.84
CA GLU A 638 -0.11 7.86 -27.72
C GLU A 638 0.38 7.53 -26.31
N ALA A 639 -0.21 6.52 -25.70
CA ALA A 639 0.15 6.05 -24.36
C ALA A 639 -0.01 4.53 -24.27
N ASP A 640 0.49 3.92 -23.20
CA ASP A 640 0.21 2.52 -22.90
C ASP A 640 -1.21 2.38 -22.34
N ASN A 641 -1.35 2.21 -21.03
CA ASN A 641 -2.64 2.09 -20.34
C ASN A 641 -2.95 3.29 -19.40
N SER A 642 -2.06 4.28 -19.36
CA SER A 642 -2.20 5.46 -18.50
C SER A 642 -1.50 6.67 -19.09
N PHE A 643 -2.02 7.86 -18.79
CA PHE A 643 -1.38 9.11 -19.17
C PHE A 643 -1.78 10.25 -18.24
N PHE A 644 -0.94 11.27 -18.23
CA PHE A 644 -1.26 12.57 -17.66
C PHE A 644 -0.92 13.65 -18.68
N VAL A 645 -1.81 14.63 -18.84
CA VAL A 645 -1.59 15.83 -19.65
C VAL A 645 -2.24 17.04 -18.99
N SER A 646 -1.44 18.07 -18.73
CA SER A 646 -1.92 19.40 -18.36
C SER A 646 -1.34 20.47 -19.27
N VAL A 647 -2.01 21.62 -19.35
CA VAL A 647 -1.54 22.81 -20.08
C VAL A 647 -1.52 24.00 -19.13
N THR A 648 -0.33 24.54 -18.88
CA THR A 648 -0.11 25.66 -17.95
C THR A 648 0.57 26.84 -18.64
N ASP A 649 0.43 28.03 -18.07
CA ASP A 649 1.00 29.27 -18.62
C ASP A 649 2.42 29.52 -18.11
N GLN A 650 2.71 28.96 -16.93
CA GLN A 650 4.01 29.07 -16.28
C GLN A 650 4.87 27.84 -16.60
N PRO A 651 6.19 28.03 -16.79
CA PRO A 651 7.14 26.94 -17.01
C PRO A 651 7.44 26.16 -15.72
N ASP A 652 7.21 26.79 -14.56
CA ASP A 652 7.38 26.20 -13.25
C ASP A 652 6.10 25.44 -12.90
N TRP A 653 6.18 24.10 -12.89
CA TRP A 653 5.14 23.25 -12.36
C TRP A 653 5.65 22.55 -11.10
N SER A 654 5.52 23.26 -9.98
CA SER A 654 5.84 22.72 -8.67
C SER A 654 4.64 21.95 -8.11
N LEU A 655 4.92 20.83 -7.44
CA LEU A 655 3.93 20.06 -6.70
C LEU A 655 3.28 20.83 -5.59
#